data_AF-F7KCR6-F1
#
_entry.id   AF-F7KCR6-F1
#
_cell.length_a   1.000
_cell.length_b   1.000
_cell.length_c   1.000
_cell.angle_alpha   90.00
_cell.angle_beta   90.00
_cell.angle_gamma   90.00
#
_symmetry.space_group_name_H-M   'P 1'
#
loop_
_entity.id
_entity.type
_entity.pdbx_description
1 polymer ?
#
loop_
_entity_poly.entity_id
_entity_poly.type
_entity_poly.pdbx_seq_one_letter_code
_entity_poly.pdbx_strand_id
1 'polypeptide(L)'
;MSLKTVYQPYFKMGAAVPAQVFESTTALGELCVQYDSMTCENEMKPQFLLDEEENRRNAAQYDRCPAVCFEGVRKYLDFAREHGMKMRGHTLVWHNQTPRWFFAEGYRGEEDAPLADRETMLARLEGYIRQVLEFTQTEYPGIIYAWDVVNEAVEDGTLRRSLWTETVGEDFILQAFRFARKYAKQDVSLFYNDYDTFIPWKRDVICEQVLKPLLSEQLVDGMGMQSHMTMNTPDLEEYEKSLRVYGSLGIQIQVTELDIHNADPSASSMEALAARYREVFTILIRNKKEGAADVTGVTFWGMQDDDSWLTGFRGERSFPLLFQDGFRPKTAYQAVLSVPGRVEGDTQDRLPGGERFAFWEKTPVFTREYHVNAAHPEACDENDGSMEHPFATIQAAANLAGPGTRVWIHGGVYRECVHPVCGGNGPEEMVSFEAFGDGEAVIKASVETHDFRRSEGWNLIPPGVQVSLPEGLQIWETRLNPDEFRGYNPFCAVNILHDRLFIEYEKTDMTTYLNRRGMVFCDGKPLKQVSLYNQLGSTPGSYWVEANGQTVHFRLEDDSDPAQHQIELTCREQCFAPEIPFLSYIRVKGLTCAHAATGAPVPQRGAISCYRGHHWIIEDCKIDWSNGVGIDIGNECWHHTFRENQIIGHTVVRGCEIRDAGVCGIAGMFATDLLIEDNRIEGTGWQKMELSWEAGGIKVHNSVNSLIRRNIFTKTFRADHLWMDVGNENNRITRNLFLDGIEQREAIFIECSRDGINLIDNNIFWNVEGRFRPEDIPSEPGSTGWYKMEETGEINGYAVYGEGTDRLHVVNNFIGRCRSAGYFVKPVAFRISGNGRGGTSREARIVNNMFYDCGEAAIKFPTKDNDSQGNLYVKMPGGYLRILYPAPENCLDLQAWQEFYGFDKEGQEGFFTVEVDTEKLTLELKKADGLPEMRHHGTGRQNYITEPEKVLPVKASMETADAFDGDACGERRVPGPFAVLETGRIYELDPRKRK
;
A
#
# COMPACT_ATOMS: atom_id res chain seq x y z
N MET A 1 7.42 -1.68 -4.47
CA MET A 1 7.88 -3.09 -4.42
C MET A 1 8.44 -3.50 -5.78
N SER A 2 9.15 -4.62 -5.84
CA SER A 2 10.07 -4.95 -6.92
C SER A 2 9.78 -6.32 -7.57
N LEU A 3 10.24 -6.52 -8.80
CA LEU A 3 9.94 -7.73 -9.59
C LEU A 3 10.29 -9.01 -8.85
N LYS A 4 11.48 -9.08 -8.23
CA LYS A 4 11.94 -10.25 -7.49
C LYS A 4 10.99 -10.67 -6.38
N THR A 5 10.43 -9.71 -5.64
CA THR A 5 9.56 -10.03 -4.49
C THR A 5 8.25 -10.65 -4.96
N VAL A 6 7.64 -10.08 -6.01
CA VAL A 6 6.36 -10.56 -6.55
C VAL A 6 6.49 -11.92 -7.21
N TYR A 7 7.63 -12.21 -7.84
CA TYR A 7 7.85 -13.46 -8.58
C TYR A 7 8.59 -14.55 -7.80
N GLN A 8 9.08 -14.26 -6.59
CA GLN A 8 9.81 -15.19 -5.72
C GLN A 8 9.13 -16.56 -5.54
N PRO A 9 7.78 -16.67 -5.41
CA PRO A 9 7.12 -17.98 -5.32
C PRO A 9 7.17 -18.83 -6.60
N TYR A 10 7.43 -18.21 -7.76
CA TYR A 10 7.39 -18.87 -9.06
C TYR A 10 8.80 -19.10 -9.63
N PHE A 11 9.61 -18.06 -9.76
CA PHE A 11 10.92 -18.15 -10.40
C PHE A 11 11.79 -16.92 -10.08
N LYS A 12 13.11 -17.04 -10.31
CA LYS A 12 14.04 -15.92 -10.13
C LYS A 12 13.82 -14.85 -11.20
N MET A 13 13.90 -13.59 -10.80
CA MET A 13 13.95 -12.46 -11.73
C MET A 13 15.39 -12.02 -11.96
N GLY A 14 15.80 -11.88 -13.21
CA GLY A 14 17.14 -11.47 -13.58
C GLY A 14 17.22 -10.37 -14.62
N ALA A 15 18.41 -9.77 -14.75
CA ALA A 15 18.75 -8.82 -15.81
C ALA A 15 20.15 -9.08 -16.36
N ALA A 16 20.33 -8.88 -17.66
CA ALA A 16 21.63 -8.76 -18.29
C ALA A 16 22.20 -7.36 -18.02
N VAL A 17 23.42 -7.30 -17.51
CA VAL A 17 24.03 -6.08 -16.97
C VAL A 17 25.26 -5.70 -17.82
N PRO A 18 25.17 -4.64 -18.63
CA PRO A 18 26.33 -4.13 -19.37
C PRO A 18 27.36 -3.48 -18.44
N ALA A 19 28.63 -3.43 -18.85
CA ALA A 19 29.71 -2.87 -18.03
C ALA A 19 29.45 -1.45 -17.51
N GLN A 20 28.76 -0.62 -18.30
CA GLN A 20 28.44 0.77 -18.00
C GLN A 20 27.49 0.94 -16.79
N VAL A 21 26.70 -0.08 -16.44
CA VAL A 21 25.82 -0.03 -15.26
C VAL A 21 26.63 0.18 -13.98
N PHE A 22 27.87 -0.32 -13.91
CA PHE A 22 28.75 -0.15 -12.76
C PHE A 22 29.25 1.30 -12.58
N GLU A 23 28.99 2.19 -13.55
CA GLU A 23 29.29 3.62 -13.44
C GLU A 23 28.12 4.42 -12.84
N SER A 24 26.96 3.78 -12.61
CA SER A 24 25.73 4.42 -12.12
C SER A 24 25.27 3.83 -10.78
N THR A 25 25.33 4.64 -9.73
CA THR A 25 24.83 4.25 -8.39
C THR A 25 23.31 4.00 -8.41
N THR A 26 22.56 4.76 -9.20
CA THR A 26 21.12 4.54 -9.39
C THR A 26 20.85 3.17 -10.00
N ALA A 27 21.59 2.80 -11.05
CA ALA A 27 21.39 1.52 -11.73
C ALA A 27 21.72 0.33 -10.82
N LEU A 28 22.81 0.40 -10.06
CA LEU A 28 23.16 -0.64 -9.08
C LEU A 28 22.11 -0.75 -7.95
N GLY A 29 21.57 0.39 -7.50
CA GLY A 29 20.47 0.42 -6.54
C GLY A 29 19.24 -0.31 -7.07
N GLU A 30 18.83 0.00 -8.30
CA GLU A 30 17.68 -0.63 -8.94
C GLU A 30 17.92 -2.11 -9.28
N LEU A 31 19.15 -2.51 -9.61
CA LEU A 31 19.52 -3.92 -9.76
C LEU A 31 19.21 -4.70 -8.49
N CYS A 32 19.66 -4.18 -7.35
CA CYS A 32 19.43 -4.78 -6.02
C CYS A 32 17.97 -4.76 -5.60
N VAL A 33 17.21 -3.72 -5.96
CA VAL A 33 15.78 -3.63 -5.66
C VAL A 33 15.02 -4.65 -6.50
N GLN A 34 15.22 -4.67 -7.82
CA GLN A 34 14.36 -5.34 -8.81
C GLN A 34 14.67 -6.83 -9.04
N TYR A 35 15.92 -7.27 -8.91
CA TYR A 35 16.32 -8.60 -9.42
C TYR A 35 17.02 -9.47 -8.36
N ASP A 36 16.86 -10.80 -8.48
CA ASP A 36 17.53 -11.84 -7.67
C ASP A 36 18.85 -12.30 -8.30
N SER A 37 18.97 -12.11 -9.60
CA SER A 37 20.02 -12.66 -10.43
C SER A 37 20.52 -11.62 -11.43
N MET A 38 21.80 -11.70 -11.78
CA MET A 38 22.34 -10.97 -12.93
C MET A 38 23.12 -11.88 -13.87
N THR A 39 23.29 -11.40 -15.09
CA THR A 39 24.12 -12.03 -16.12
C THR A 39 24.99 -10.95 -16.76
N CYS A 40 26.28 -11.23 -16.97
CA CYS A 40 27.13 -10.31 -17.71
C CYS A 40 26.64 -10.25 -19.16
N GLU A 41 26.49 -9.05 -19.73
CA GLU A 41 26.15 -8.93 -21.14
C GLU A 41 27.29 -9.49 -22.02
N ASN A 42 28.55 -9.21 -21.66
CA ASN A 42 29.70 -9.57 -22.49
C ASN A 42 30.87 -10.20 -21.75
N GLU A 43 31.14 -9.81 -20.50
CA GLU A 43 32.39 -10.05 -19.77
C GLU A 43 32.67 -11.52 -19.41
N MET A 44 31.67 -12.39 -19.59
CA MET A 44 31.79 -13.84 -19.41
C MET A 44 31.86 -14.63 -20.74
N LYS A 45 31.83 -13.96 -21.89
CA LYS A 45 31.97 -14.61 -23.20
C LYS A 45 33.43 -14.98 -23.46
N PRO A 46 33.72 -16.01 -24.29
CA PRO A 46 35.09 -16.48 -24.51
C PRO A 46 36.06 -15.39 -24.97
N GLN A 47 35.61 -14.45 -25.82
CA GLN A 47 36.41 -13.30 -26.25
C GLN A 47 36.98 -12.45 -25.10
N PHE A 48 36.28 -12.35 -23.97
CA PHE A 48 36.71 -11.54 -22.82
C PHE A 48 37.46 -12.36 -21.77
N LEU A 49 37.23 -13.67 -21.73
CA LEU A 49 37.88 -14.57 -20.77
C LEU A 49 39.17 -15.20 -21.31
N LEU A 50 39.39 -15.23 -22.62
CA LEU A 50 40.60 -15.76 -23.23
C LEU A 50 41.70 -14.69 -23.28
N ASP A 51 42.89 -15.00 -22.77
CA ASP A 51 44.03 -14.07 -22.77
C ASP A 51 44.81 -14.15 -24.09
N GLU A 52 44.46 -13.31 -25.06
CA GLU A 52 45.09 -13.33 -26.39
C GLU A 52 46.60 -13.07 -26.32
N GLU A 53 47.06 -12.15 -25.46
CA GLU A 53 48.47 -11.78 -25.38
C GLU A 53 49.30 -12.96 -24.86
N GLU A 54 48.85 -13.59 -23.78
CA GLU A 54 49.58 -14.68 -23.14
C GLU A 54 49.55 -15.97 -23.97
N ASN A 55 48.40 -16.29 -24.59
CA ASN A 55 48.30 -17.43 -25.50
C ASN A 55 49.22 -17.26 -26.72
N ARG A 56 49.38 -16.04 -27.25
CA ARG A 56 50.32 -15.81 -28.38
C ARG A 56 51.77 -15.77 -27.95
N ARG A 57 52.08 -15.12 -26.83
CA ARG A 57 53.46 -15.01 -26.31
C ARG A 57 54.05 -16.39 -25.99
N ASN A 58 53.24 -17.29 -25.45
CA ASN A 58 53.66 -18.60 -24.94
C ASN A 58 52.86 -19.76 -25.57
N ALA A 59 52.63 -19.71 -26.89
CA ALA A 59 51.73 -20.63 -27.59
C ALA A 59 51.94 -22.12 -27.31
N ALA A 60 53.19 -22.60 -27.28
CA ALA A 60 53.48 -24.01 -27.00
C ALA A 60 53.10 -24.46 -25.58
N GLN A 61 53.13 -23.54 -24.60
CA GLN A 61 52.74 -23.83 -23.21
C GLN A 61 51.23 -23.96 -23.07
N TYR A 62 50.48 -23.08 -23.74
CA TYR A 62 49.03 -22.99 -23.61
C TYR A 62 48.26 -23.73 -24.72
N ASP A 63 48.95 -24.43 -25.62
CA ASP A 63 48.35 -25.08 -26.79
C ASP A 63 47.23 -26.07 -26.45
N ARG A 64 47.33 -26.75 -25.31
CA ARG A 64 46.34 -27.73 -24.82
C ARG A 64 45.54 -27.25 -23.60
N CYS A 65 45.85 -26.09 -23.06
CA CYS A 65 45.15 -25.48 -21.94
C CYS A 65 45.33 -23.96 -22.04
N PRO A 66 44.38 -23.24 -22.67
CA PRO A 66 44.56 -21.84 -23.00
C PRO A 66 44.71 -20.97 -21.76
N ALA A 67 45.50 -19.90 -21.84
CA ALA A 67 45.52 -18.88 -20.82
C ALA A 67 44.18 -18.13 -20.78
N VAL A 68 43.70 -17.81 -19.57
CA VAL A 68 42.43 -17.10 -19.32
C VAL A 68 42.66 -15.88 -18.43
N CYS A 69 41.85 -14.84 -18.63
CA CYS A 69 41.85 -13.62 -17.83
C CYS A 69 40.46 -13.38 -17.21
N PHE A 70 40.43 -13.13 -15.89
CA PHE A 70 39.19 -12.92 -15.15
C PHE A 70 39.00 -11.48 -14.66
N GLU A 71 39.89 -10.54 -15.01
CA GLU A 71 39.84 -9.17 -14.47
C GLU A 71 38.51 -8.47 -14.78
N GLY A 72 38.01 -8.59 -16.01
CA GLY A 72 36.77 -7.94 -16.44
C GLY A 72 35.51 -8.44 -15.71
N VAL A 73 35.49 -9.70 -15.27
CA VAL A 73 34.34 -10.31 -14.61
C VAL A 73 34.35 -10.19 -13.08
N ARG A 74 35.51 -9.93 -12.46
CA ARG A 74 35.64 -9.82 -10.99
C ARG A 74 34.69 -8.79 -10.40
N LYS A 75 34.54 -7.62 -11.03
CA LYS A 75 33.62 -6.57 -10.56
C LYS A 75 32.17 -7.06 -10.41
N TYR A 76 31.72 -7.94 -11.30
CA TYR A 76 30.38 -8.54 -11.22
C TYR A 76 30.31 -9.55 -10.09
N LEU A 77 31.26 -10.48 -10.02
CA LEU A 77 31.29 -11.53 -9.00
C LEU A 77 31.42 -10.94 -7.58
N ASP A 78 32.23 -9.89 -7.42
CA ASP A 78 32.38 -9.15 -6.17
C ASP A 78 31.07 -8.46 -5.78
N PHE A 79 30.42 -7.77 -6.71
CA PHE A 79 29.13 -7.12 -6.46
C PHE A 79 28.04 -8.11 -6.06
N ALA A 80 27.94 -9.25 -6.75
CA ALA A 80 27.00 -10.31 -6.40
C ALA A 80 27.25 -10.86 -5.00
N ARG A 81 28.52 -11.09 -4.64
CA ARG A 81 28.90 -11.56 -3.31
C ARG A 81 28.54 -10.55 -2.22
N GLU A 82 28.82 -9.27 -2.46
CA GLU A 82 28.54 -8.19 -1.49
C GLU A 82 27.04 -8.04 -1.23
N HIS A 83 26.20 -8.19 -2.25
CA HIS A 83 24.75 -7.97 -2.17
C HIS A 83 23.92 -9.25 -2.06
N GLY A 84 24.57 -10.41 -1.91
CA GLY A 84 23.89 -11.71 -1.84
C GLY A 84 23.14 -12.11 -3.12
N MET A 85 23.48 -11.51 -4.26
CA MET A 85 22.85 -11.75 -5.55
C MET A 85 23.45 -12.99 -6.24
N LYS A 86 22.63 -13.72 -7.01
CA LYS A 86 23.09 -14.86 -7.79
C LYS A 86 23.48 -14.45 -9.20
N MET A 87 24.25 -15.30 -9.88
CA MET A 87 24.64 -15.06 -11.27
C MET A 87 24.37 -16.28 -12.16
N ARG A 88 23.81 -16.04 -13.35
CA ARG A 88 23.83 -17.02 -14.44
C ARG A 88 25.04 -16.70 -15.32
N GLY A 89 25.94 -17.67 -15.44
CA GLY A 89 27.11 -17.54 -16.27
C GLY A 89 26.76 -17.69 -17.75
N HIS A 90 27.08 -16.67 -18.54
CA HIS A 90 26.75 -16.60 -19.96
C HIS A 90 27.98 -16.07 -20.73
N THR A 91 28.71 -16.89 -21.47
CA THR A 91 28.49 -18.30 -21.80
C THR A 91 29.84 -19.00 -22.03
N LEU A 92 29.92 -20.32 -21.84
CA LEU A 92 31.18 -21.05 -21.97
C LEU A 92 31.56 -21.32 -23.44
N VAL A 93 30.59 -21.61 -24.30
CA VAL A 93 30.84 -21.93 -25.71
C VAL A 93 29.87 -21.16 -26.58
N TRP A 94 30.40 -20.32 -27.46
CA TRP A 94 29.61 -19.60 -28.45
C TRP A 94 30.37 -19.43 -29.76
N HIS A 95 29.65 -19.35 -30.88
CA HIS A 95 30.26 -19.18 -32.20
C HIS A 95 30.62 -17.72 -32.48
N ASN A 96 29.79 -16.77 -32.03
CA ASN A 96 29.88 -15.36 -32.45
C ASN A 96 30.99 -14.58 -31.75
N GLN A 97 31.18 -14.79 -30.44
CA GLN A 97 32.22 -14.12 -29.64
C GLN A 97 33.23 -15.12 -29.06
N THR A 98 33.69 -16.06 -29.89
CA THR A 98 34.94 -16.80 -29.67
C THR A 98 35.92 -16.41 -30.78
N PRO A 99 37.07 -15.82 -30.46
CA PRO A 99 37.93 -15.22 -31.46
C PRO A 99 38.59 -16.29 -32.35
N ARG A 100 38.72 -16.01 -33.65
CA ARG A 100 39.29 -16.96 -34.63
C ARG A 100 40.66 -17.49 -34.21
N TRP A 101 41.48 -16.65 -33.61
CA TRP A 101 42.84 -17.02 -33.17
C TRP A 101 42.83 -18.20 -32.20
N PHE A 102 41.76 -18.37 -31.42
CA PHE A 102 41.61 -19.48 -30.49
C PHE A 102 41.55 -20.85 -31.18
N PHE A 103 41.09 -20.88 -32.44
CA PHE A 103 40.95 -22.08 -33.26
C PHE A 103 42.14 -22.35 -34.15
N ALA A 104 43.11 -21.44 -34.23
CA ALA A 104 44.25 -21.54 -35.12
C ALA A 104 45.44 -22.24 -34.45
N GLU A 105 46.28 -22.89 -35.26
CA GLU A 105 47.59 -23.38 -34.85
C GLU A 105 48.44 -22.22 -34.31
N GLY A 106 49.03 -22.41 -33.13
CA GLY A 106 49.87 -21.40 -32.49
C GLY A 106 49.16 -20.09 -32.12
N TYR A 107 47.83 -20.10 -32.00
CA TYR A 107 47.01 -18.92 -31.65
C TYR A 107 47.14 -17.74 -32.62
N ARG A 108 47.40 -18.04 -33.90
CA ARG A 108 47.59 -17.08 -34.98
C ARG A 108 46.29 -16.35 -35.34
N GLY A 109 46.38 -15.04 -35.56
CA GLY A 109 45.22 -14.17 -35.81
C GLY A 109 44.87 -13.97 -37.27
N GLU A 110 45.74 -14.40 -38.18
CA GLU A 110 45.58 -14.23 -39.62
C GLU A 110 44.41 -15.09 -40.15
N GLU A 111 43.62 -14.53 -41.09
CA GLU A 111 42.44 -15.22 -41.64
C GLU A 111 42.79 -16.56 -42.31
N ASP A 112 43.97 -16.68 -42.89
CA ASP A 112 44.47 -17.88 -43.59
C ASP A 112 45.28 -18.83 -42.68
N ALA A 113 45.39 -18.53 -41.37
CA ALA A 113 46.10 -19.40 -40.45
C ALA A 113 45.46 -20.81 -40.39
N PRO A 114 46.28 -21.89 -40.46
CA PRO A 114 45.77 -23.24 -40.32
C PRO A 114 45.01 -23.42 -39.02
N LEU A 115 43.89 -24.14 -39.09
CA LEU A 115 43.11 -24.51 -37.92
C LEU A 115 43.84 -25.59 -37.12
N ALA A 116 43.75 -25.50 -35.79
CA ALA A 116 44.21 -26.53 -34.89
C ALA A 116 43.43 -27.84 -35.13
N ASP A 117 44.12 -28.96 -34.96
CA ASP A 117 43.49 -30.27 -35.09
C ASP A 117 42.47 -30.53 -33.96
N ARG A 118 41.60 -31.51 -34.19
CA ARG A 118 40.51 -31.89 -33.28
C ARG A 118 40.99 -32.19 -31.86
N GLU A 119 42.08 -32.94 -31.69
CA GLU A 119 42.58 -33.33 -30.37
C GLU A 119 43.10 -32.11 -29.60
N THR A 120 43.75 -31.20 -30.31
CA THR A 120 44.19 -29.92 -29.74
C THR A 120 42.99 -29.06 -29.35
N MET A 121 41.96 -28.93 -30.20
CA MET A 121 40.78 -28.13 -29.84
C MET A 121 39.93 -28.73 -28.72
N LEU A 122 39.80 -30.05 -28.63
CA LEU A 122 39.14 -30.70 -27.50
C LEU A 122 39.89 -30.43 -26.19
N ALA A 123 41.23 -30.50 -26.20
CA ALA A 123 42.04 -30.17 -25.04
C ALA A 123 41.90 -28.68 -24.66
N ARG A 124 41.92 -27.76 -25.62
CA ARG A 124 41.71 -26.32 -25.36
C ARG A 124 40.32 -26.05 -24.78
N LEU A 125 39.28 -26.66 -25.33
CA LEU A 125 37.91 -26.55 -24.84
C LEU A 125 37.78 -27.07 -23.41
N GLU A 126 38.30 -28.26 -23.12
CA GLU A 126 38.30 -28.83 -21.76
C GLU A 126 39.07 -27.93 -20.78
N GLY A 127 40.27 -27.50 -21.17
CA GLY A 127 41.13 -26.64 -20.36
C GLY A 127 40.51 -25.28 -20.06
N TYR A 128 39.82 -24.68 -21.04
CA TYR A 128 39.07 -23.45 -20.87
C TYR A 128 37.89 -23.63 -19.91
N ILE A 129 36.99 -24.59 -20.19
CA ILE A 129 35.81 -24.86 -19.36
C ILE A 129 36.23 -25.17 -17.91
N ARG A 130 37.24 -26.02 -17.73
CA ARG A 130 37.77 -26.37 -16.41
C ARG A 130 38.23 -25.12 -15.65
N GLN A 131 39.04 -24.26 -16.27
CA GLN A 131 39.58 -23.08 -15.58
C GLN A 131 38.48 -22.09 -15.20
N VAL A 132 37.49 -21.84 -16.06
CA VAL A 132 36.37 -20.92 -15.76
C VAL A 132 35.51 -21.45 -14.61
N LEU A 133 35.18 -22.74 -14.64
CA LEU A 133 34.39 -23.39 -13.58
C LEU A 133 35.18 -23.48 -12.26
N GLU A 134 36.45 -23.86 -12.30
CA GLU A 134 37.30 -23.92 -11.09
C GLU A 134 37.47 -22.55 -10.46
N PHE A 135 37.74 -21.51 -11.26
CA PHE A 135 37.87 -20.13 -10.79
C PHE A 135 36.61 -19.66 -10.06
N THR A 136 35.46 -19.70 -10.73
CA THR A 136 34.21 -19.20 -10.16
C THR A 136 33.78 -20.00 -8.93
N GLN A 137 33.96 -21.32 -8.93
CA GLN A 137 33.52 -22.17 -7.82
C GLN A 137 34.46 -22.16 -6.61
N THR A 138 35.73 -21.78 -6.79
CA THR A 138 36.74 -21.70 -5.73
C THR A 138 36.80 -20.30 -5.12
N GLU A 139 36.87 -19.26 -5.95
CA GLU A 139 37.01 -17.87 -5.50
C GLU A 139 35.65 -17.24 -5.14
N TYR A 140 34.56 -17.72 -5.75
CA TYR A 140 33.20 -17.18 -5.60
C TYR A 140 32.15 -18.29 -5.36
N PRO A 141 32.33 -19.11 -4.31
CA PRO A 141 31.48 -20.28 -4.07
C PRO A 141 30.00 -19.88 -3.91
N GLY A 142 29.13 -20.56 -4.66
CA GLY A 142 27.68 -20.37 -4.58
C GLY A 142 27.14 -19.11 -5.26
N ILE A 143 27.97 -18.32 -5.95
CA ILE A 143 27.51 -17.15 -6.71
C ILE A 143 26.86 -17.56 -8.03
N ILE A 144 27.55 -18.40 -8.81
CA ILE A 144 27.01 -18.93 -10.06
C ILE A 144 26.07 -20.10 -9.76
N TYR A 145 24.80 -19.99 -10.17
CA TYR A 145 23.80 -21.06 -9.97
C TYR A 145 23.49 -21.82 -11.26
N ALA A 146 23.77 -21.23 -12.41
CA ALA A 146 23.54 -21.83 -13.71
C ALA A 146 24.60 -21.36 -14.72
N TRP A 147 24.97 -22.24 -15.64
CA TRP A 147 25.83 -21.92 -16.79
C TRP A 147 25.12 -22.21 -18.10
N ASP A 148 25.15 -21.23 -19.01
CA ASP A 148 24.99 -21.49 -20.43
C ASP A 148 26.27 -22.17 -20.93
N VAL A 149 26.19 -23.48 -21.15
CA VAL A 149 27.35 -24.26 -21.61
C VAL A 149 27.60 -24.02 -23.08
N VAL A 150 26.53 -24.08 -23.89
CA VAL A 150 26.58 -23.79 -25.32
C VAL A 150 25.46 -22.83 -25.67
N ASN A 151 25.82 -21.77 -26.38
CA ASN A 151 24.91 -20.75 -26.88
C ASN A 151 24.73 -20.87 -28.40
N GLU A 152 23.49 -20.85 -28.88
CA GLU A 152 23.10 -20.63 -30.28
C GLU A 152 23.73 -21.59 -31.30
N ALA A 153 23.64 -22.89 -31.05
CA ALA A 153 24.25 -23.91 -31.90
C ALA A 153 23.34 -24.42 -33.04
N VAL A 154 22.12 -23.90 -33.19
CA VAL A 154 21.18 -24.29 -34.25
C VAL A 154 20.85 -23.11 -35.18
N GLU A 155 20.97 -23.32 -36.48
CA GLU A 155 20.61 -22.37 -37.54
C GLU A 155 20.11 -23.12 -38.79
N ASP A 156 19.36 -22.47 -39.69
CA ASP A 156 19.02 -22.98 -41.03
C ASP A 156 18.56 -24.47 -41.11
N GLY A 157 17.83 -24.94 -40.09
CA GLY A 157 17.29 -26.30 -40.03
C GLY A 157 18.27 -27.39 -39.57
N THR A 158 19.48 -27.05 -39.10
CA THR A 158 20.51 -28.01 -38.68
C THR A 158 21.43 -27.43 -37.58
N LEU A 159 22.42 -28.20 -37.13
CA LEU A 159 23.53 -27.66 -36.33
C LEU A 159 24.31 -26.60 -37.13
N ARG A 160 24.57 -25.47 -36.49
CA ARG A 160 25.29 -24.31 -37.04
C ARG A 160 26.68 -24.68 -37.52
N ARG A 161 27.04 -24.22 -38.72
CA ARG A 161 28.42 -24.32 -39.21
C ARG A 161 29.26 -23.21 -38.61
N SER A 162 30.25 -23.59 -37.81
CA SER A 162 31.16 -22.67 -37.11
C SER A 162 32.57 -23.25 -37.00
N LEU A 163 33.51 -22.45 -36.52
CA LEU A 163 34.87 -22.91 -36.23
C LEU A 163 34.89 -24.09 -35.23
N TRP A 164 33.89 -24.19 -34.35
CA TRP A 164 33.71 -25.36 -33.48
C TRP A 164 33.39 -26.63 -34.27
N THR A 165 32.46 -26.58 -35.22
CA THR A 165 32.15 -27.74 -36.08
C THR A 165 33.27 -28.07 -37.06
N GLU A 166 34.05 -27.08 -37.50
CA GLU A 166 35.17 -27.30 -38.42
C GLU A 166 36.38 -27.93 -37.75
N THR A 167 36.69 -27.52 -36.51
CA THR A 167 37.86 -28.02 -35.77
C THR A 167 37.57 -29.26 -34.95
N VAL A 168 36.45 -29.28 -34.24
CA VAL A 168 36.04 -30.42 -33.43
C VAL A 168 35.19 -31.35 -34.29
N GLY A 169 34.03 -30.90 -34.74
CA GLY A 169 33.01 -31.72 -35.41
C GLY A 169 31.63 -31.51 -34.77
N GLU A 170 30.59 -32.17 -35.29
CA GLU A 170 29.21 -31.99 -34.81
C GLU A 170 29.01 -32.39 -33.34
N ASP A 171 29.87 -33.24 -32.78
CA ASP A 171 29.80 -33.65 -31.37
C ASP A 171 30.39 -32.62 -30.40
N PHE A 172 30.83 -31.44 -30.85
CA PHE A 172 31.42 -30.42 -29.96
C PHE A 172 30.48 -30.01 -28.81
N ILE A 173 29.17 -29.98 -29.07
CA ILE A 173 28.15 -29.67 -28.06
C ILE A 173 28.18 -30.73 -26.96
N LEU A 174 28.16 -32.01 -27.35
CA LEU A 174 28.21 -33.13 -26.43
C LEU A 174 29.51 -33.12 -25.61
N GLN A 175 30.65 -32.82 -26.25
CA GLN A 175 31.94 -32.73 -25.56
C GLN A 175 31.99 -31.56 -24.57
N ALA A 176 31.51 -30.38 -24.96
CA ALA A 176 31.43 -29.21 -24.07
C ALA A 176 30.62 -29.53 -22.80
N PHE A 177 29.47 -30.19 -22.96
CA PHE A 177 28.63 -30.60 -21.84
C PHE A 177 29.25 -31.71 -20.98
N ARG A 178 29.98 -32.67 -21.57
CA ARG A 178 30.77 -33.65 -20.80
C ARG A 178 31.84 -32.97 -19.95
N PHE A 179 32.56 -32.00 -20.51
CA PHE A 179 33.56 -31.23 -19.77
C PHE A 179 32.90 -30.38 -18.67
N ALA A 180 31.83 -29.65 -19.00
CA ALA A 180 31.11 -28.85 -18.01
C ALA A 180 30.58 -29.72 -16.86
N ARG A 181 29.92 -30.86 -17.17
CA ARG A 181 29.43 -31.80 -16.14
C ARG A 181 30.55 -32.39 -15.29
N LYS A 182 31.73 -32.62 -15.86
CA LYS A 182 32.90 -33.15 -15.15
C LYS A 182 33.44 -32.17 -14.10
N TYR A 183 33.36 -30.85 -14.35
CA TYR A 183 33.98 -29.83 -13.49
C TYR A 183 32.98 -28.97 -12.69
N ALA A 184 31.71 -28.95 -13.08
CA ALA A 184 30.66 -28.23 -12.36
C ALA A 184 30.33 -28.92 -11.03
N LYS A 185 30.08 -28.13 -9.99
CA LYS A 185 29.53 -28.62 -8.72
C LYS A 185 28.09 -29.10 -8.93
N GLN A 186 27.65 -30.02 -8.07
CA GLN A 186 26.32 -30.66 -8.21
C GLN A 186 25.14 -29.69 -8.08
N ASP A 187 25.32 -28.57 -7.39
CA ASP A 187 24.31 -27.53 -7.18
C ASP A 187 24.26 -26.48 -8.31
N VAL A 188 25.13 -26.60 -9.33
CA VAL A 188 25.17 -25.71 -10.49
C VAL A 188 24.51 -26.37 -11.70
N SER A 189 23.45 -25.74 -12.20
CA SER A 189 22.68 -26.28 -13.33
C SER A 189 23.31 -25.93 -14.69
N LEU A 190 23.35 -26.87 -15.62
CA LEU A 190 23.93 -26.71 -16.96
C LEU A 190 22.84 -26.57 -18.02
N PHE A 191 22.87 -25.47 -18.74
CA PHE A 191 21.86 -25.08 -19.72
C PHE A 191 22.41 -25.08 -21.15
N TYR A 192 21.56 -25.52 -22.09
CA TYR A 192 21.68 -25.14 -23.50
C TYR A 192 20.84 -23.87 -23.71
N ASN A 193 21.39 -22.86 -24.38
CA ASN A 193 20.72 -21.56 -24.58
C ASN A 193 20.66 -21.22 -26.08
N ASP A 194 19.51 -20.79 -26.59
CA ASP A 194 19.35 -20.45 -28.01
C ASP A 194 18.22 -19.44 -28.24
N TYR A 195 18.25 -18.75 -29.38
CA TYR A 195 17.27 -17.76 -29.82
C TYR A 195 16.20 -18.39 -30.70
N ASP A 196 15.07 -17.71 -30.85
CA ASP A 196 13.98 -18.15 -31.72
C ASP A 196 13.53 -19.60 -31.44
N THR A 197 13.66 -20.01 -30.18
CA THR A 197 13.35 -21.37 -29.69
C THR A 197 11.86 -21.70 -29.78
N PHE A 198 11.04 -20.69 -30.05
CA PHE A 198 9.63 -20.77 -30.34
C PHE A 198 9.29 -21.06 -31.81
N ILE A 199 10.26 -21.02 -32.72
CA ILE A 199 10.02 -21.35 -34.13
C ILE A 199 9.91 -22.88 -34.27
N PRO A 200 8.82 -23.43 -34.86
CA PRO A 200 8.55 -24.86 -34.85
C PRO A 200 9.71 -25.74 -35.33
N TRP A 201 10.29 -25.44 -36.49
CA TRP A 201 11.39 -26.25 -37.03
C TRP A 201 12.64 -26.17 -36.15
N LYS A 202 12.91 -25.00 -35.56
CA LYS A 202 14.10 -24.79 -34.73
C LYS A 202 13.95 -25.53 -33.40
N ARG A 203 12.76 -25.42 -32.78
CA ARG A 203 12.39 -26.20 -31.61
C ARG A 203 12.60 -27.70 -31.82
N ASP A 204 12.10 -28.22 -32.94
CA ASP A 204 12.18 -29.65 -33.23
C ASP A 204 13.64 -30.09 -33.40
N VAL A 205 14.48 -29.28 -34.09
CA VAL A 205 15.93 -29.55 -34.22
C VAL A 205 16.64 -29.49 -32.86
N ILE A 206 16.37 -28.49 -32.03
CA ILE A 206 16.94 -28.38 -30.67
C ILE A 206 16.56 -29.61 -29.83
N CYS A 207 15.30 -30.03 -29.88
CA CYS A 207 14.85 -31.22 -29.14
C CYS A 207 15.57 -32.49 -29.61
N GLU A 208 15.58 -32.76 -30.92
CA GLU A 208 16.10 -34.02 -31.47
C GLU A 208 17.62 -34.10 -31.52
N GLN A 209 18.30 -33.01 -31.90
CA GLN A 209 19.74 -33.03 -32.18
C GLN A 209 20.60 -32.50 -31.02
N VAL A 210 20.02 -31.77 -30.08
CA VAL A 210 20.76 -31.20 -28.93
C VAL A 210 20.30 -31.78 -27.61
N LEU A 211 19.05 -31.54 -27.21
CA LEU A 211 18.57 -31.87 -25.87
C LEU A 211 18.48 -33.39 -25.63
N LYS A 212 17.91 -34.18 -26.57
CA LYS A 212 17.81 -35.64 -26.41
C LYS A 212 19.17 -36.33 -26.29
N PRO A 213 20.19 -36.04 -27.14
CA PRO A 213 21.54 -36.57 -26.95
C PRO A 213 22.14 -36.22 -25.58
N LEU A 214 22.04 -34.96 -25.16
CA LEU A 214 22.55 -34.52 -23.85
C LEU A 214 21.83 -35.20 -22.67
N LEU A 215 20.51 -35.38 -22.78
CA LEU A 215 19.70 -36.07 -21.79
C LEU A 215 20.01 -37.56 -21.69
N SER A 216 20.31 -38.21 -22.80
CA SER A 216 20.68 -39.63 -22.81
C SER A 216 21.94 -39.93 -21.98
N GLU A 217 22.80 -38.92 -21.78
CA GLU A 217 24.00 -38.97 -20.94
C GLU A 217 23.87 -38.18 -19.63
N GLN A 218 22.68 -37.64 -19.32
CA GLN A 218 22.41 -36.83 -18.12
C GLN A 218 23.34 -35.60 -17.98
N LEU A 219 23.63 -34.95 -19.11
CA LEU A 219 24.59 -33.85 -19.14
C LEU A 219 23.94 -32.47 -18.99
N VAL A 220 22.68 -32.32 -19.41
CA VAL A 220 21.93 -31.04 -19.39
C VAL A 220 20.85 -31.06 -18.31
N ASP A 221 20.71 -29.94 -17.60
CA ASP A 221 19.67 -29.75 -16.58
C ASP A 221 18.52 -28.86 -17.06
N GLY A 222 18.78 -28.03 -18.08
CA GLY A 222 17.79 -27.07 -18.55
C GLY A 222 17.98 -26.49 -19.94
N MET A 223 16.92 -25.81 -20.40
CA MET A 223 16.85 -25.07 -21.65
C MET A 223 16.64 -23.58 -21.37
N GLY A 224 17.55 -22.76 -21.90
CA GLY A 224 17.44 -21.30 -21.94
C GLY A 224 16.76 -20.86 -23.23
N MET A 225 15.58 -20.25 -23.11
CA MET A 225 14.80 -19.73 -24.22
C MET A 225 15.10 -18.24 -24.40
N GLN A 226 16.10 -17.87 -25.22
CA GLN A 226 16.38 -16.47 -25.51
C GLN A 226 15.17 -15.87 -26.23
N SER A 227 14.50 -14.93 -25.57
CA SER A 227 13.18 -14.43 -25.95
C SER A 227 13.25 -12.99 -26.44
N HIS A 228 14.04 -12.77 -27.50
CA HIS A 228 14.01 -11.55 -28.30
C HIS A 228 12.77 -11.52 -29.18
N MET A 229 11.69 -10.95 -28.66
CA MET A 229 10.40 -10.90 -29.34
C MET A 229 10.21 -9.58 -30.10
N THR A 230 9.21 -9.56 -30.97
CA THR A 230 8.64 -8.31 -31.49
C THR A 230 7.21 -8.16 -30.97
N MET A 231 6.56 -7.04 -31.26
CA MET A 231 5.14 -6.83 -30.93
C MET A 231 4.19 -7.91 -31.46
N ASN A 232 4.57 -8.63 -32.52
CA ASN A 232 3.69 -9.61 -33.17
C ASN A 232 4.32 -11.01 -33.31
N THR A 233 5.61 -11.18 -33.02
CA THR A 233 6.34 -12.44 -33.20
C THR A 233 7.06 -12.83 -31.91
N PRO A 234 7.03 -14.10 -31.50
CA PRO A 234 6.15 -15.16 -32.01
C PRO A 234 4.67 -14.90 -31.72
N ASP A 235 3.82 -15.69 -32.37
CA ASP A 235 2.46 -15.89 -31.88
C ASP A 235 2.49 -16.48 -30.45
N LEU A 236 1.59 -16.01 -29.58
CA LEU A 236 1.58 -16.39 -28.16
C LEU A 236 1.23 -17.87 -27.96
N GLU A 237 0.39 -18.46 -28.80
CA GLU A 237 0.06 -19.89 -28.73
C GLU A 237 1.29 -20.74 -29.09
N GLU A 238 2.06 -20.31 -30.09
CA GLU A 238 3.28 -21.02 -30.48
C GLU A 238 4.40 -20.88 -29.44
N TYR A 239 4.47 -19.73 -28.73
CA TYR A 239 5.37 -19.55 -27.59
C TYR A 239 5.01 -20.51 -26.45
N GLU A 240 3.74 -20.59 -26.05
CA GLU A 240 3.27 -21.53 -25.03
C GLU A 240 3.51 -22.99 -25.44
N LYS A 241 3.21 -23.33 -26.69
CA LYS A 241 3.45 -24.68 -27.20
C LYS A 241 4.92 -25.07 -27.10
N SER A 242 5.82 -24.16 -27.45
CA SER A 242 7.26 -24.41 -27.37
C SER A 242 7.73 -24.59 -25.93
N LEU A 243 7.23 -23.76 -25.01
CA LEU A 243 7.45 -23.91 -23.58
C LEU A 243 7.03 -25.31 -23.08
N ARG A 244 5.83 -25.77 -23.45
CA ARG A 244 5.31 -27.11 -23.06
C ARG A 244 6.11 -28.25 -23.69
N VAL A 245 6.58 -28.10 -24.94
CA VAL A 245 7.40 -29.13 -25.60
C VAL A 245 8.74 -29.30 -24.87
N TYR A 246 9.43 -28.21 -24.54
CA TYR A 246 10.65 -28.32 -23.74
C TYR A 246 10.37 -28.83 -22.33
N GLY A 247 9.28 -28.37 -21.70
CA GLY A 247 8.83 -28.86 -20.39
C GLY A 247 8.57 -30.37 -20.36
N SER A 248 8.05 -30.94 -21.46
CA SER A 248 7.80 -32.39 -21.57
C SER A 248 9.06 -33.26 -21.53
N LEU A 249 10.25 -32.66 -21.72
CA LEU A 249 11.54 -33.33 -21.58
C LEU A 249 11.97 -33.51 -20.11
N GLY A 250 11.23 -32.93 -19.15
CA GLY A 250 11.53 -33.05 -17.72
C GLY A 250 12.74 -32.23 -17.26
N ILE A 251 13.10 -31.17 -18.00
CA ILE A 251 14.21 -30.27 -17.71
C ILE A 251 13.70 -28.92 -17.19
N GLN A 252 14.59 -28.17 -16.54
CA GLN A 252 14.30 -26.79 -16.16
C GLN A 252 14.20 -25.89 -17.39
N ILE A 253 13.30 -24.90 -17.37
CA ILE A 253 13.21 -23.86 -18.39
C ILE A 253 13.56 -22.52 -17.76
N GLN A 254 14.41 -21.75 -18.42
CA GLN A 254 14.57 -20.33 -18.12
C GLN A 254 14.30 -19.51 -19.36
N VAL A 255 13.46 -18.49 -19.22
CA VAL A 255 13.30 -17.47 -20.25
C VAL A 255 14.50 -16.55 -20.12
N THR A 256 15.40 -16.60 -21.08
CA THR A 256 16.61 -15.78 -21.10
C THR A 256 16.41 -14.62 -22.07
N GLU A 257 17.19 -13.56 -21.88
CA GLU A 257 17.30 -12.45 -22.84
C GLU A 257 15.95 -11.86 -23.29
N LEU A 258 15.00 -11.73 -22.36
CA LEU A 258 13.67 -11.25 -22.65
C LEU A 258 13.69 -9.75 -22.96
N ASP A 259 13.39 -9.40 -24.19
CA ASP A 259 13.08 -8.05 -24.65
C ASP A 259 12.01 -8.12 -25.75
N ILE A 260 11.13 -7.10 -25.82
CA ILE A 260 10.09 -7.05 -26.86
C ILE A 260 10.29 -5.79 -27.68
N HIS A 261 10.87 -5.93 -28.87
CA HIS A 261 11.12 -4.80 -29.75
C HIS A 261 9.83 -4.01 -30.06
N ASN A 262 9.88 -2.71 -29.75
CA ASN A 262 8.84 -1.74 -30.05
C ASN A 262 9.50 -0.40 -30.41
N ALA A 263 9.32 0.08 -31.64
CA ALA A 263 9.88 1.36 -32.11
C ALA A 263 8.87 2.53 -32.00
N ASP A 264 7.59 2.27 -31.70
CA ASP A 264 6.56 3.29 -31.62
C ASP A 264 6.37 3.76 -30.16
N PRO A 265 6.75 5.02 -29.82
CA PRO A 265 6.59 5.58 -28.48
C PRO A 265 5.16 6.03 -28.16
N SER A 266 4.19 5.83 -29.07
CA SER A 266 2.79 6.21 -28.82
C SER A 266 2.24 5.51 -27.57
N ALA A 267 1.40 6.22 -26.81
CA ALA A 267 0.76 5.65 -25.62
C ALA A 267 -0.01 4.36 -25.94
N SER A 268 -0.68 4.29 -27.10
CA SER A 268 -1.34 3.08 -27.58
C SER A 268 -0.39 1.92 -27.80
N SER A 269 0.80 2.18 -28.36
CA SER A 269 1.80 1.13 -28.58
C SER A 269 2.43 0.66 -27.26
N MET A 270 2.72 1.58 -26.34
CA MET A 270 3.22 1.22 -25.00
C MET A 270 2.22 0.38 -24.21
N GLU A 271 0.94 0.63 -24.37
CA GLU A 271 -0.13 -0.18 -23.79
C GLU A 271 -0.24 -1.58 -24.45
N ALA A 272 -0.07 -1.67 -25.76
CA ALA A 272 0.01 -2.95 -26.45
C ALA A 272 1.24 -3.76 -25.99
N LEU A 273 2.38 -3.09 -25.79
CA LEU A 273 3.60 -3.69 -25.24
C LEU A 273 3.34 -4.24 -23.82
N ALA A 274 2.67 -3.46 -22.98
CA ALA A 274 2.28 -3.87 -21.64
C ALA A 274 1.36 -5.10 -21.64
N ALA A 275 0.36 -5.12 -22.52
CA ALA A 275 -0.52 -6.27 -22.69
C ALA A 275 0.27 -7.52 -23.12
N ARG A 276 1.20 -7.38 -24.06
CA ARG A 276 2.03 -8.50 -24.54
C ARG A 276 2.92 -9.07 -23.43
N TYR A 277 3.55 -8.22 -22.64
CA TYR A 277 4.30 -8.66 -21.46
C TYR A 277 3.41 -9.41 -20.46
N ARG A 278 2.20 -8.89 -20.17
CA ARG A 278 1.24 -9.56 -19.29
C ARG A 278 0.91 -10.97 -19.79
N GLU A 279 0.61 -11.14 -21.08
CA GLU A 279 0.27 -12.46 -21.62
C GLU A 279 1.44 -13.44 -21.56
N VAL A 280 2.67 -12.99 -21.86
CA VAL A 280 3.88 -13.82 -21.72
C VAL A 280 4.02 -14.31 -20.27
N PHE A 281 4.00 -13.41 -19.29
CA PHE A 281 4.11 -13.81 -17.89
C PHE A 281 2.94 -14.67 -17.40
N THR A 282 1.73 -14.45 -17.93
CA THR A 282 0.55 -15.29 -17.66
C THR A 282 0.78 -16.72 -18.14
N ILE A 283 1.30 -16.89 -19.35
CA ILE A 283 1.69 -18.20 -19.90
C ILE A 283 2.72 -18.87 -18.99
N LEU A 284 3.77 -18.14 -18.57
CA LEU A 284 4.84 -18.69 -17.72
C LEU A 284 4.31 -19.19 -16.37
N ILE A 285 3.56 -18.36 -15.64
CA ILE A 285 3.02 -18.75 -14.32
C ILE A 285 2.02 -19.90 -14.46
N ARG A 286 1.10 -19.83 -15.44
CA ARG A 286 0.10 -20.87 -15.65
C ARG A 286 0.76 -22.23 -15.91
N ASN A 287 1.71 -22.29 -16.84
CA ASN A 287 2.38 -23.54 -17.19
C ASN A 287 3.24 -24.09 -16.05
N LYS A 288 3.85 -23.21 -15.22
CA LYS A 288 4.54 -23.64 -14.00
C LYS A 288 3.56 -24.26 -12.99
N LYS A 289 2.43 -23.59 -12.71
CA LYS A 289 1.42 -24.08 -11.75
C LYS A 289 0.76 -25.38 -12.20
N GLU A 290 0.53 -25.53 -13.50
CA GLU A 290 0.00 -26.78 -14.10
C GLU A 290 1.03 -27.93 -14.10
N GLY A 291 2.31 -27.65 -13.80
CA GLY A 291 3.40 -28.62 -13.91
C GLY A 291 3.75 -28.98 -15.37
N ALA A 292 3.29 -28.19 -16.35
CA ALA A 292 3.53 -28.43 -17.76
C ALA A 292 4.95 -28.01 -18.20
N ALA A 293 5.58 -27.08 -17.47
CA ALA A 293 6.97 -26.69 -17.63
C ALA A 293 7.56 -26.21 -16.29
N ASP A 294 8.75 -26.67 -15.93
CA ASP A 294 9.45 -26.18 -14.74
C ASP A 294 10.19 -24.87 -15.05
N VAL A 295 9.46 -23.76 -15.08
CA VAL A 295 10.04 -22.43 -15.26
C VAL A 295 10.77 -22.01 -13.98
N THR A 296 12.10 -21.84 -14.04
CA THR A 296 12.94 -21.53 -12.87
C THR A 296 13.56 -20.12 -12.87
N GLY A 297 13.46 -19.38 -13.97
CA GLY A 297 13.98 -18.02 -14.09
C GLY A 297 13.50 -17.26 -15.32
N VAL A 298 13.43 -15.93 -15.19
CA VAL A 298 13.22 -14.99 -16.30
C VAL A 298 14.28 -13.89 -16.22
N THR A 299 15.08 -13.73 -17.27
CA THR A 299 16.14 -12.71 -17.35
C THR A 299 15.83 -11.73 -18.49
N PHE A 300 15.70 -10.43 -18.18
CA PHE A 300 15.60 -9.38 -19.18
C PHE A 300 16.95 -9.06 -19.83
N TRP A 301 16.98 -8.74 -21.12
CA TRP A 301 18.22 -8.33 -21.78
C TRP A 301 18.45 -6.81 -21.69
N GLY A 302 18.91 -6.38 -20.52
CA GLY A 302 19.11 -4.98 -20.16
C GLY A 302 18.22 -4.55 -18.99
N MET A 303 18.43 -3.32 -18.52
CA MET A 303 17.75 -2.80 -17.32
C MET A 303 16.76 -1.67 -17.59
N GLN A 304 17.01 -0.84 -18.61
CA GLN A 304 16.14 0.23 -19.09
C GLN A 304 16.29 0.40 -20.61
N ASP A 305 15.32 1.03 -21.26
CA ASP A 305 15.28 1.19 -22.73
C ASP A 305 16.56 1.80 -23.33
N ASP A 306 17.25 2.68 -22.59
CA ASP A 306 18.48 3.33 -23.01
C ASP A 306 19.71 2.41 -23.03
N ASP A 307 19.67 1.32 -22.25
CA ASP A 307 20.71 0.29 -22.24
C ASP A 307 20.49 -0.78 -23.33
N SER A 308 19.37 -0.74 -24.05
CA SER A 308 18.98 -1.80 -24.97
C SER A 308 19.82 -1.81 -26.25
N TRP A 309 20.52 -2.91 -26.48
CA TRP A 309 21.24 -3.23 -27.73
C TRP A 309 20.39 -3.10 -29.00
N LEU A 310 19.07 -3.38 -28.92
CA LEU A 310 18.15 -3.34 -30.06
C LEU A 310 18.16 -2.01 -30.81
N THR A 311 18.40 -0.89 -30.11
CA THR A 311 18.44 0.42 -30.77
C THR A 311 19.59 0.51 -31.78
N GLY A 312 20.78 0.07 -31.38
CA GLY A 312 21.95 0.02 -32.25
C GLY A 312 21.82 -1.06 -33.32
N PHE A 313 21.37 -2.26 -32.93
CA PHE A 313 21.24 -3.40 -33.82
C PHE A 313 20.23 -3.20 -34.96
N ARG A 314 19.09 -2.56 -34.66
CA ARG A 314 18.05 -2.29 -35.67
C ARG A 314 18.24 -0.97 -36.41
N GLY A 315 19.15 -0.11 -35.95
CA GLY A 315 19.36 1.22 -36.52
C GLY A 315 18.18 2.18 -36.29
N GLU A 316 17.28 1.85 -35.37
CA GLU A 316 16.12 2.66 -34.99
C GLU A 316 15.92 2.58 -33.47
N ARG A 317 15.40 3.65 -32.85
CA ARG A 317 15.16 3.66 -31.40
C ARG A 317 14.11 2.62 -31.03
N SER A 318 14.43 1.77 -30.05
CA SER A 318 13.52 0.78 -29.49
C SER A 318 13.21 1.09 -28.02
N PHE A 319 12.03 0.69 -27.54
CA PHE A 319 11.56 0.85 -26.16
C PHE A 319 11.16 -0.49 -25.54
N PRO A 320 12.07 -1.48 -25.47
CA PRO A 320 11.68 -2.87 -25.35
C PRO A 320 11.57 -3.38 -23.91
N LEU A 321 12.02 -2.65 -22.89
CA LEU A 321 12.16 -3.15 -21.51
C LEU A 321 11.01 -2.66 -20.61
N LEU A 322 11.09 -2.89 -19.29
CA LEU A 322 10.06 -2.45 -18.34
C LEU A 322 10.25 -1.01 -17.84
N PHE A 323 11.45 -0.48 -17.97
CA PHE A 323 11.84 0.85 -17.50
C PHE A 323 12.34 1.71 -18.66
N GLN A 324 12.04 3.00 -18.60
CA GLN A 324 12.66 4.01 -19.46
C GLN A 324 13.79 4.74 -18.72
N ASP A 325 14.44 5.70 -19.38
CA ASP A 325 15.53 6.50 -18.81
C ASP A 325 15.27 6.99 -17.37
N GLY A 326 16.28 6.74 -16.53
CA GLY A 326 16.26 7.04 -15.09
C GLY A 326 15.45 6.04 -14.27
N PHE A 327 15.30 4.80 -14.75
CA PHE A 327 14.55 3.72 -14.07
C PHE A 327 13.08 4.04 -13.79
N ARG A 328 12.47 4.89 -14.62
CA ARG A 328 11.04 5.20 -14.49
C ARG A 328 10.22 4.01 -15.01
N PRO A 329 9.29 3.44 -14.22
CA PRO A 329 8.51 2.28 -14.63
C PRO A 329 7.53 2.63 -15.75
N LYS A 330 7.41 1.75 -16.76
CA LYS A 330 6.40 1.86 -17.83
C LYS A 330 5.12 1.11 -17.46
N THR A 331 4.06 1.27 -18.26
CA THR A 331 2.84 0.46 -18.13
C THR A 331 3.11 -1.05 -18.21
N ALA A 332 4.15 -1.47 -18.93
CA ALA A 332 4.62 -2.85 -18.98
C ALA A 332 5.09 -3.38 -17.62
N TYR A 333 5.76 -2.55 -16.81
CA TYR A 333 6.17 -2.92 -15.45
C TYR A 333 4.94 -3.26 -14.60
N GLN A 334 3.93 -2.38 -14.61
CA GLN A 334 2.67 -2.60 -13.88
C GLN A 334 1.92 -3.84 -14.39
N ALA A 335 1.93 -4.05 -15.70
CA ALA A 335 1.30 -5.21 -16.30
C ALA A 335 1.94 -6.53 -15.83
N VAL A 336 3.27 -6.58 -15.76
CA VAL A 336 4.02 -7.72 -15.21
C VAL A 336 3.73 -7.91 -13.72
N LEU A 337 3.72 -6.86 -12.91
CA LEU A 337 3.39 -6.98 -11.47
C LEU A 337 1.96 -7.49 -11.22
N SER A 338 1.01 -7.20 -12.11
CA SER A 338 -0.39 -7.62 -11.94
C SER A 338 -0.68 -9.10 -12.21
N VAL A 339 0.22 -9.82 -12.91
CA VAL A 339 -0.05 -11.17 -13.42
C VAL A 339 -0.33 -12.19 -12.31
N PRO A 340 0.48 -12.29 -11.24
CA PRO A 340 0.22 -13.26 -10.17
C PRO A 340 -1.22 -13.20 -9.66
N GLY A 341 -1.76 -12.00 -9.44
CA GLY A 341 -3.12 -11.85 -8.92
C GLY A 341 -4.22 -12.29 -9.86
N ARG A 342 -4.02 -12.08 -11.16
CA ARG A 342 -4.95 -12.58 -12.18
C ARG A 342 -4.93 -14.10 -12.27
N VAL A 343 -3.76 -14.73 -12.12
CA VAL A 343 -3.62 -16.19 -12.17
C VAL A 343 -4.03 -16.88 -10.86
N GLU A 344 -3.97 -16.17 -9.74
CA GLU A 344 -4.37 -16.67 -8.42
C GLU A 344 -5.84 -16.38 -8.08
N GLY A 345 -6.45 -15.38 -8.72
CA GLY A 345 -7.82 -14.96 -8.45
C GLY A 345 -7.98 -14.22 -7.12
N ASP A 346 -6.91 -13.58 -6.63
CA ASP A 346 -6.87 -12.88 -5.34
C ASP A 346 -6.70 -11.35 -5.50
N THR A 347 -7.19 -10.79 -6.62
CA THR A 347 -7.04 -9.37 -6.98
C THR A 347 -7.50 -8.42 -5.89
N GLN A 348 -8.54 -8.79 -5.13
CA GLN A 348 -9.13 -7.99 -4.05
C GLN A 348 -8.23 -7.82 -2.82
N ASP A 349 -7.24 -8.70 -2.69
CA ASP A 349 -6.30 -8.72 -1.57
C ASP A 349 -4.95 -8.12 -1.96
N ARG A 350 -4.74 -7.78 -3.23
CA ARG A 350 -3.43 -7.31 -3.70
C ARG A 350 -3.20 -5.84 -3.43
N LEU A 351 -1.99 -5.55 -3.01
CA LEU A 351 -1.48 -4.20 -2.82
C LEU A 351 -0.93 -3.65 -4.15
N PRO A 352 -0.65 -2.33 -4.24
CA PRO A 352 -0.19 -1.70 -5.48
C PRO A 352 1.14 -2.27 -6.00
N GLY A 353 1.95 -2.85 -5.11
CA GLY A 353 3.20 -3.52 -5.43
C GLY A 353 3.03 -4.82 -6.20
N GLY A 354 1.81 -5.36 -6.30
CA GLY A 354 1.48 -6.58 -7.03
C GLY A 354 1.48 -7.84 -6.17
N GLU A 355 1.91 -7.78 -4.91
CA GLU A 355 1.81 -8.86 -3.93
C GLU A 355 0.44 -8.92 -3.27
N ARG A 356 0.07 -10.10 -2.81
CA ARG A 356 -1.09 -10.29 -1.94
C ARG A 356 -0.76 -9.72 -0.55
N PHE A 357 -1.70 -9.01 0.05
CA PHE A 357 -1.62 -8.61 1.45
C PHE A 357 -1.33 -9.84 2.32
N ALA A 358 -0.38 -9.69 3.25
CA ALA A 358 0.10 -10.78 4.09
C ALA A 358 -0.86 -11.05 5.26
N PHE A 359 -1.92 -11.83 5.00
CA PHE A 359 -2.80 -12.33 6.06
C PHE A 359 -2.04 -13.33 6.94
N TRP A 360 -1.52 -12.85 8.07
CA TRP A 360 -0.72 -13.63 9.02
C TRP A 360 -1.56 -14.44 10.01
N GLU A 361 -2.85 -14.13 10.11
CA GLU A 361 -3.76 -14.72 11.09
C GLU A 361 -3.90 -16.23 10.90
N LYS A 362 -4.01 -16.92 12.03
CA LYS A 362 -4.33 -18.34 12.09
C LYS A 362 -5.44 -18.56 13.11
N THR A 363 -6.14 -19.68 13.01
CA THR A 363 -7.10 -20.08 14.05
C THR A 363 -6.37 -20.29 15.38
N PRO A 364 -6.67 -19.51 16.43
CA PRO A 364 -6.01 -19.70 17.72
C PRO A 364 -6.42 -21.03 18.37
N VAL A 365 -5.49 -21.65 19.08
CA VAL A 365 -5.68 -22.85 19.89
C VAL A 365 -5.56 -22.46 21.35
N PHE A 366 -6.67 -22.55 22.08
CA PHE A 366 -6.71 -22.24 23.51
C PHE A 366 -6.52 -23.50 24.35
N THR A 367 -5.61 -23.44 25.31
CA THR A 367 -5.33 -24.53 26.26
C THR A 367 -5.85 -24.22 27.66
N ARG A 368 -6.24 -22.96 27.92
CA ARG A 368 -6.81 -22.50 29.18
C ARG A 368 -7.94 -21.52 28.90
N GLU A 369 -8.99 -21.61 29.70
CA GLU A 369 -10.11 -20.67 29.66
C GLU A 369 -10.38 -20.14 31.08
N TYR A 370 -10.66 -18.84 31.18
CA TYR A 370 -11.10 -18.19 32.41
C TYR A 370 -12.42 -17.46 32.16
N HIS A 371 -13.32 -17.49 33.13
CA HIS A 371 -14.59 -16.77 33.12
C HIS A 371 -14.54 -15.59 34.08
N VAL A 372 -15.05 -14.45 33.62
CA VAL A 372 -15.23 -13.23 34.38
C VAL A 372 -16.71 -12.89 34.36
N ASN A 373 -17.35 -12.85 35.53
CA ASN A 373 -18.77 -12.57 35.64
C ASN A 373 -19.08 -11.88 36.97
N ALA A 374 -19.00 -10.55 36.99
CA ALA A 374 -19.27 -9.76 38.20
C ALA A 374 -20.70 -9.93 38.74
N ALA A 375 -21.65 -10.39 37.93
CA ALA A 375 -23.03 -10.63 38.33
C ALA A 375 -23.25 -12.03 38.95
N HIS A 376 -22.26 -12.93 38.84
CA HIS A 376 -22.37 -14.26 39.41
C HIS A 376 -22.29 -14.19 40.96
N PRO A 377 -23.18 -14.86 41.72
CA PRO A 377 -23.21 -14.77 43.19
C PRO A 377 -21.91 -15.19 43.89
N GLU A 378 -21.17 -16.11 43.28
CA GLU A 378 -19.89 -16.63 43.81
C GLU A 378 -18.67 -15.95 43.18
N ALA A 379 -18.84 -14.87 42.42
CA ALA A 379 -17.72 -14.18 41.75
C ALA A 379 -16.73 -13.61 42.77
N CYS A 380 -15.45 -13.94 42.60
CA CYS A 380 -14.37 -13.46 43.46
C CYS A 380 -13.05 -13.50 42.70
N ASP A 381 -12.18 -12.51 42.92
CA ASP A 381 -10.88 -12.41 42.26
C ASP A 381 -9.85 -13.45 42.78
N GLU A 382 -10.17 -14.15 43.87
CA GLU A 382 -9.38 -15.27 44.41
C GLU A 382 -9.82 -16.64 43.84
N ASN A 383 -10.86 -16.67 42.99
CA ASN A 383 -11.37 -17.93 42.41
C ASN A 383 -10.40 -18.52 41.36
N ASP A 384 -10.73 -19.70 40.84
CA ASP A 384 -9.95 -20.36 39.79
C ASP A 384 -10.31 -19.91 38.36
N GLY A 385 -11.36 -19.09 38.21
CA GLY A 385 -11.84 -18.61 36.92
C GLY A 385 -12.65 -19.65 36.14
N SER A 386 -13.11 -20.72 36.78
CA SER A 386 -14.09 -21.63 36.18
C SER A 386 -15.44 -20.95 35.96
N MET A 387 -16.33 -21.57 35.19
CA MET A 387 -17.69 -21.03 34.98
C MET A 387 -18.51 -21.02 36.28
N GLU A 388 -18.28 -21.99 37.15
CA GLU A 388 -18.92 -22.12 38.46
C GLU A 388 -18.35 -21.16 39.52
N HIS A 389 -17.04 -20.88 39.43
CA HIS A 389 -16.33 -19.94 40.29
C HIS A 389 -15.58 -18.90 39.44
N PRO A 390 -16.30 -17.97 38.80
CA PRO A 390 -15.69 -16.99 37.91
C PRO A 390 -14.97 -15.91 38.70
N PHE A 391 -14.04 -15.22 38.04
CA PHE A 391 -13.46 -13.97 38.54
C PHE A 391 -14.51 -12.86 38.58
N ALA A 392 -14.34 -11.90 39.50
CA ALA A 392 -15.21 -10.73 39.59
C ALA A 392 -14.74 -9.60 38.65
N THR A 393 -13.44 -9.44 38.46
CA THR A 393 -12.83 -8.43 37.57
C THR A 393 -12.14 -9.05 36.37
N ILE A 394 -12.06 -8.28 35.28
CA ILE A 394 -11.32 -8.70 34.09
C ILE A 394 -9.82 -8.68 34.39
N GLN A 395 -9.35 -7.72 35.21
CA GLN A 395 -7.95 -7.64 35.62
C GLN A 395 -7.47 -8.90 36.36
N ALA A 396 -8.29 -9.52 37.20
CA ALA A 396 -7.92 -10.77 37.89
C ALA A 396 -7.59 -11.89 36.89
N ALA A 397 -8.41 -12.06 35.85
CA ALA A 397 -8.12 -12.98 34.76
C ALA A 397 -6.89 -12.55 33.95
N ALA A 398 -6.76 -11.25 33.64
CA ALA A 398 -5.64 -10.70 32.88
C ALA A 398 -4.28 -10.92 33.56
N ASN A 399 -4.23 -10.90 34.90
CA ASN A 399 -3.04 -11.18 35.69
C ASN A 399 -2.53 -12.63 35.55
N LEU A 400 -3.43 -13.55 35.19
CA LEU A 400 -3.14 -14.99 35.04
C LEU A 400 -3.05 -15.44 33.58
N ALA A 401 -3.52 -14.60 32.65
CA ALA A 401 -3.55 -14.91 31.23
C ALA A 401 -2.14 -14.92 30.63
N GLY A 402 -1.86 -15.94 29.81
CA GLY A 402 -0.62 -16.10 29.06
C GLY A 402 -0.86 -16.85 27.74
N PRO A 403 0.18 -17.20 26.98
CA PRO A 403 0.03 -17.80 25.64
C PRO A 403 -0.98 -18.95 25.60
N GLY A 404 -1.91 -18.89 24.64
CA GLY A 404 -2.99 -19.87 24.49
C GLY A 404 -4.10 -19.78 25.55
N THR A 405 -4.26 -18.64 26.23
CA THR A 405 -5.37 -18.39 27.17
C THR A 405 -6.50 -17.64 26.51
N ARG A 406 -7.74 -18.05 26.81
CA ARG A 406 -8.96 -17.31 26.50
C ARG A 406 -9.63 -16.83 27.78
N VAL A 407 -10.00 -15.56 27.82
CA VAL A 407 -10.78 -14.95 28.89
C VAL A 407 -12.17 -14.64 28.36
N TRP A 408 -13.16 -15.31 28.91
CA TRP A 408 -14.57 -15.10 28.65
C TRP A 408 -15.15 -14.05 29.60
N ILE A 409 -15.65 -12.96 29.03
CA ILE A 409 -16.20 -11.84 29.79
C ILE A 409 -17.72 -11.83 29.61
N HIS A 410 -18.45 -12.17 30.67
CA HIS A 410 -19.91 -12.23 30.66
C HIS A 410 -20.51 -10.82 30.66
N GLY A 411 -21.75 -10.71 30.17
CA GLY A 411 -22.49 -9.45 30.11
C GLY A 411 -22.55 -8.72 31.47
N GLY A 412 -22.19 -7.43 31.47
CA GLY A 412 -22.05 -6.64 32.69
C GLY A 412 -21.24 -5.36 32.48
N VAL A 413 -21.24 -4.50 33.51
CA VAL A 413 -20.46 -3.25 33.53
C VAL A 413 -19.25 -3.42 34.45
N TYR A 414 -18.05 -3.33 33.86
CA TYR A 414 -16.76 -3.47 34.52
C TYR A 414 -16.07 -2.11 34.58
N ARG A 415 -16.00 -1.52 35.78
CA ARG A 415 -15.43 -0.17 35.99
C ARG A 415 -13.95 -0.25 36.31
N GLU A 416 -13.15 -0.63 35.32
CA GLU A 416 -11.71 -0.86 35.45
C GLU A 416 -10.95 -0.38 34.20
N CYS A 417 -9.62 -0.40 34.26
CA CYS A 417 -8.75 -0.37 33.10
C CYS A 417 -8.01 -1.70 33.07
N VAL A 418 -8.22 -2.49 32.02
CA VAL A 418 -7.62 -3.82 31.90
C VAL A 418 -6.20 -3.69 31.37
N HIS A 419 -5.26 -4.21 32.14
CA HIS A 419 -3.82 -4.22 31.88
C HIS A 419 -3.35 -5.68 31.69
N PRO A 420 -3.39 -6.23 30.46
CA PRO A 420 -2.77 -7.52 30.19
C PRO A 420 -1.30 -7.50 30.61
N VAL A 421 -0.85 -8.57 31.28
CA VAL A 421 0.54 -8.69 31.75
C VAL A 421 1.40 -9.56 30.84
N CYS A 422 0.78 -10.28 29.90
CA CYS A 422 1.45 -11.19 28.98
C CYS A 422 0.76 -11.19 27.60
N GLY A 423 1.56 -11.33 26.55
CA GLY A 423 1.09 -11.54 25.18
C GLY A 423 1.21 -13.01 24.76
N GLY A 424 0.76 -13.33 23.54
CA GLY A 424 0.91 -14.67 22.96
C GLY A 424 2.32 -14.93 22.41
N ASN A 425 2.62 -16.19 22.11
CA ASN A 425 3.89 -16.57 21.45
C ASN A 425 3.81 -16.49 19.91
N GLY A 426 2.60 -16.35 19.37
CA GLY A 426 2.33 -16.40 17.93
C GLY A 426 0.82 -16.42 17.64
N PRO A 427 0.43 -16.47 16.36
CA PRO A 427 -0.98 -16.41 15.96
C PRO A 427 -1.82 -17.63 16.40
N GLU A 428 -1.20 -18.78 16.68
CA GLU A 428 -1.89 -19.97 17.20
C GLU A 428 -2.03 -19.95 18.73
N GLU A 429 -1.11 -19.28 19.45
CA GLU A 429 -1.06 -19.23 20.92
C GLU A 429 -1.34 -17.82 21.44
N MET A 430 -2.39 -17.17 20.92
CA MET A 430 -2.79 -15.82 21.33
C MET A 430 -3.32 -15.77 22.77
N VAL A 431 -3.27 -14.59 23.37
CA VAL A 431 -4.06 -14.27 24.56
C VAL A 431 -5.32 -13.56 24.11
N SER A 432 -6.49 -14.12 24.40
CA SER A 432 -7.77 -13.58 23.92
C SER A 432 -8.67 -13.12 25.05
N PHE A 433 -9.25 -11.93 24.93
CA PHE A 433 -10.26 -11.37 25.81
C PHE A 433 -11.54 -11.18 24.99
N GLU A 434 -12.56 -11.99 25.26
CA GLU A 434 -13.74 -12.09 24.41
C GLU A 434 -15.02 -11.95 25.23
N ALA A 435 -15.98 -11.17 24.72
CA ALA A 435 -17.34 -11.21 25.24
C ALA A 435 -17.92 -12.63 25.10
N PHE A 436 -18.56 -13.11 26.17
CA PHE A 436 -19.15 -14.46 26.21
C PHE A 436 -20.38 -14.60 25.31
N GLY A 437 -21.11 -13.50 25.08
CA GLY A 437 -22.30 -13.47 24.20
C GLY A 437 -23.64 -13.67 24.90
N ASP A 438 -23.66 -13.64 26.24
CA ASP A 438 -24.89 -13.66 27.06
C ASP A 438 -25.42 -12.26 27.43
N GLY A 439 -24.74 -11.21 26.98
CA GLY A 439 -25.08 -9.80 27.17
C GLY A 439 -23.96 -8.89 26.68
N GLU A 440 -24.13 -7.57 26.79
CA GLU A 440 -23.07 -6.61 26.47
C GLU A 440 -22.02 -6.57 27.60
N ALA A 441 -20.75 -6.80 27.26
CA ALA A 441 -19.63 -6.66 28.18
C ALA A 441 -19.02 -5.26 28.04
N VAL A 442 -19.30 -4.38 29.01
CA VAL A 442 -18.95 -2.96 28.96
C VAL A 442 -17.83 -2.65 29.95
N ILE A 443 -16.66 -2.26 29.47
CA ILE A 443 -15.57 -1.71 30.26
C ILE A 443 -15.73 -0.20 30.31
N LYS A 444 -15.94 0.38 31.50
CA LYS A 444 -16.10 1.83 31.70
C LYS A 444 -14.88 2.44 32.40
N ALA A 445 -14.33 3.47 31.77
CA ALA A 445 -13.33 4.36 32.37
C ALA A 445 -13.97 5.46 33.26
N SER A 446 -15.25 5.30 33.63
CA SER A 446 -15.99 6.18 34.54
C SER A 446 -16.48 5.48 35.81
N VAL A 447 -16.81 6.30 36.80
CA VAL A 447 -17.43 5.93 38.08
C VAL A 447 -18.77 6.65 38.23
N GLU A 448 -19.69 6.05 38.96
CA GLU A 448 -20.98 6.65 39.28
C GLU A 448 -20.85 7.49 40.55
N THR A 449 -21.49 8.67 40.57
CA THR A 449 -21.51 9.54 41.75
C THR A 449 -22.93 9.71 42.28
N HIS A 450 -23.05 9.91 43.59
CA HIS A 450 -24.33 10.03 44.30
C HIS A 450 -24.34 11.17 45.34
N ASP A 451 -23.21 11.82 45.64
CA ASP A 451 -23.15 12.95 46.58
C ASP A 451 -23.27 14.28 45.82
N PHE A 452 -24.50 14.78 45.74
CA PHE A 452 -24.81 16.03 45.05
C PHE A 452 -25.22 17.11 46.03
N ARG A 453 -24.73 18.33 45.79
CA ARG A 453 -25.11 19.53 46.55
C ARG A 453 -25.52 20.63 45.61
N ARG A 454 -26.29 21.60 46.10
CA ARG A 454 -26.55 22.84 45.36
C ARG A 454 -25.24 23.60 45.20
N SER A 455 -24.93 23.98 43.97
CA SER A 455 -23.79 24.83 43.65
C SER A 455 -24.17 26.29 43.92
N GLU A 456 -23.69 26.84 45.04
CA GLU A 456 -24.02 28.20 45.50
C GLU A 456 -22.79 29.12 45.48
N GLY A 457 -23.02 30.45 45.57
CA GLY A 457 -21.94 31.43 45.72
C GLY A 457 -21.26 31.93 44.43
N TRP A 458 -21.73 31.46 43.26
CA TRP A 458 -21.22 31.88 41.95
C TRP A 458 -22.08 32.98 41.30
N ASN A 459 -21.46 34.04 40.77
CA ASN A 459 -22.18 35.08 40.04
C ASN A 459 -22.43 34.73 38.56
N LEU A 460 -23.59 34.15 38.25
CA LEU A 460 -23.92 33.67 36.91
C LEU A 460 -24.12 34.79 35.85
N ILE A 461 -24.13 36.06 36.27
CA ILE A 461 -24.30 37.21 35.37
C ILE A 461 -22.99 38.02 35.35
N PRO A 462 -22.26 38.08 34.22
CA PRO A 462 -21.04 38.87 34.13
C PRO A 462 -21.27 40.36 34.42
N PRO A 463 -20.28 41.06 35.00
CA PRO A 463 -20.38 42.50 35.22
C PRO A 463 -20.67 43.27 33.92
N GLY A 464 -21.70 44.12 33.95
CA GLY A 464 -22.07 44.96 32.80
C GLY A 464 -22.96 44.30 31.75
N VAL A 465 -23.37 43.04 31.94
CA VAL A 465 -24.26 42.31 31.02
C VAL A 465 -25.68 42.26 31.61
N GLN A 466 -26.68 42.67 30.83
CA GLN A 466 -28.10 42.52 31.19
C GLN A 466 -28.67 41.24 30.57
N VAL A 467 -28.68 40.15 31.34
CA VAL A 467 -29.30 38.86 30.96
C VAL A 467 -30.18 38.39 32.12
N SER A 468 -31.39 37.90 31.80
CA SER A 468 -32.26 37.22 32.77
C SER A 468 -31.93 35.74 32.80
N LEU A 469 -31.72 35.18 33.99
CA LEU A 469 -31.58 33.74 34.16
C LEU A 469 -32.96 33.05 34.05
N PRO A 470 -33.01 31.79 33.59
CA PRO A 470 -34.23 30.99 33.60
C PRO A 470 -34.83 30.87 35.00
N GLU A 471 -36.16 30.91 35.10
CA GLU A 471 -36.87 30.67 36.35
C GLU A 471 -36.74 29.19 36.73
N GLY A 472 -36.35 28.90 37.98
CA GLY A 472 -36.18 27.53 38.45
C GLY A 472 -34.85 26.86 38.07
N LEU A 473 -33.87 27.61 37.54
CA LEU A 473 -32.54 27.11 37.19
C LEU A 473 -31.86 26.37 38.36
N GLN A 474 -31.30 25.19 38.06
CA GLN A 474 -30.72 24.27 39.04
C GLN A 474 -29.30 23.89 38.66
N ILE A 475 -28.32 24.39 39.43
CA ILE A 475 -26.92 23.97 39.31
C ILE A 475 -26.53 23.15 40.53
N TRP A 476 -25.86 22.04 40.27
CA TRP A 476 -25.41 21.07 41.25
C TRP A 476 -23.89 21.00 41.25
N GLU A 477 -23.32 20.53 42.34
CA GLU A 477 -21.90 20.22 42.48
C GLU A 477 -21.69 18.84 43.08
N THR A 478 -20.59 18.20 42.68
CA THR A 478 -20.08 16.96 43.26
C THR A 478 -18.59 17.13 43.51
N ARG A 479 -18.12 16.65 44.67
CA ARG A 479 -16.70 16.63 45.00
C ARG A 479 -16.11 15.29 44.60
N LEU A 480 -14.98 15.32 43.90
CA LEU A 480 -14.28 14.12 43.45
C LEU A 480 -13.67 13.36 44.63
N ASN A 481 -13.85 12.03 44.66
CA ASN A 481 -13.22 11.15 45.62
C ASN A 481 -11.76 10.87 45.21
N PRO A 482 -10.73 11.36 45.94
CA PRO A 482 -9.33 11.22 45.53
C PRO A 482 -8.88 9.77 45.29
N ASP A 483 -9.52 8.79 45.92
CA ASP A 483 -9.18 7.38 45.77
C ASP A 483 -9.55 6.81 44.39
N GLU A 484 -10.57 7.35 43.75
CA GLU A 484 -10.99 6.98 42.38
C GLU A 484 -10.07 7.55 41.30
N PHE A 485 -9.23 8.55 41.65
CA PHE A 485 -8.35 9.27 40.72
C PHE A 485 -6.86 9.08 41.05
N ARG A 486 -6.50 8.04 41.82
CA ARG A 486 -5.10 7.77 42.19
C ARG A 486 -4.25 7.53 40.94
N GLY A 487 -3.26 8.39 40.72
CA GLY A 487 -2.33 8.33 39.58
C GLY A 487 -2.74 9.19 38.37
N TYR A 488 -4.04 9.33 38.11
CA TYR A 488 -4.57 10.13 36.99
C TYR A 488 -5.89 10.83 37.36
N ASN A 489 -5.89 12.16 37.43
CA ASN A 489 -7.11 12.96 37.57
C ASN A 489 -7.41 13.70 36.25
N PRO A 490 -8.39 13.24 35.46
CA PRO A 490 -8.71 13.84 34.17
C PRO A 490 -9.39 15.22 34.31
N PHE A 491 -9.94 15.56 35.48
CA PHE A 491 -10.49 16.88 35.78
C PHE A 491 -9.41 17.91 36.17
N CYS A 492 -8.20 17.45 36.53
CA CYS A 492 -7.02 18.31 36.65
C CYS A 492 -6.25 18.43 35.33
N ALA A 493 -6.27 17.39 34.49
CA ALA A 493 -5.54 17.35 33.22
C ALA A 493 -6.26 18.16 32.13
N VAL A 494 -5.55 19.03 31.44
CA VAL A 494 -6.05 19.66 30.19
C VAL A 494 -5.85 18.71 29.01
N ASN A 495 -6.55 18.96 27.90
CA ASN A 495 -6.42 18.13 26.70
C ASN A 495 -4.97 18.10 26.17
N ILE A 496 -4.31 19.26 26.07
CA ILE A 496 -2.94 19.36 25.52
C ILE A 496 -1.84 19.45 26.60
N LEU A 497 -1.12 18.35 26.84
CA LEU A 497 -0.09 18.28 27.90
C LEU A 497 1.33 17.96 27.43
N HIS A 498 1.52 17.14 26.40
CA HIS A 498 2.84 16.59 26.08
C HIS A 498 3.48 17.27 24.87
N ASP A 499 2.92 17.06 23.68
CA ASP A 499 3.41 17.67 22.45
C ASP A 499 2.55 18.88 22.05
N ARG A 500 3.21 19.98 21.71
CA ARG A 500 2.59 21.25 21.29
C ARG A 500 3.23 21.82 20.03
N LEU A 501 4.08 21.02 19.36
CA LEU A 501 4.98 21.47 18.29
C LEU A 501 4.25 22.15 17.14
N PHE A 502 3.04 21.69 16.81
CA PHE A 502 2.34 22.08 15.58
C PHE A 502 1.05 22.88 15.81
N ILE A 503 0.78 23.30 17.04
CA ILE A 503 -0.42 24.12 17.32
C ILE A 503 -0.25 25.52 16.73
N GLU A 504 -1.20 25.90 15.89
CA GLU A 504 -1.31 27.27 15.38
C GLU A 504 -2.15 28.14 16.33
N TYR A 505 -1.53 28.63 17.41
CA TYR A 505 -2.21 29.41 18.46
C TYR A 505 -3.00 30.62 17.96
N GLU A 506 -2.56 31.24 16.86
CA GLU A 506 -3.22 32.41 16.27
C GLU A 506 -4.46 32.05 15.44
N LYS A 507 -4.60 30.78 15.04
CA LYS A 507 -5.67 30.31 14.14
C LYS A 507 -6.67 29.38 14.81
N THR A 508 -6.34 28.80 15.96
CA THR A 508 -7.18 27.80 16.62
C THR A 508 -7.92 28.38 17.82
N ASP A 509 -9.16 27.94 18.03
CA ASP A 509 -9.84 28.13 19.30
C ASP A 509 -9.14 27.26 20.36
N MET A 510 -8.41 27.89 21.27
CA MET A 510 -7.69 27.19 22.35
C MET A 510 -8.61 26.63 23.44
N THR A 511 -9.91 26.94 23.41
CA THR A 511 -10.87 26.49 24.43
C THR A 511 -10.85 24.97 24.57
N THR A 512 -10.98 24.24 23.46
CA THR A 512 -11.04 22.76 23.49
C THR A 512 -9.70 22.13 23.89
N TYR A 513 -8.58 22.81 23.62
CA TYR A 513 -7.25 22.38 24.03
C TYR A 513 -6.99 22.56 25.53
N LEU A 514 -7.58 23.61 26.13
CA LEU A 514 -7.43 23.97 27.54
C LEU A 514 -8.53 23.39 28.43
N ASN A 515 -9.61 22.91 27.84
CA ASN A 515 -10.65 22.13 28.51
C ASN A 515 -10.05 20.90 29.20
N ARG A 516 -10.76 20.43 30.23
CA ARG A 516 -10.33 19.25 31.00
C ARG A 516 -10.67 17.98 30.22
N ARG A 517 -9.84 16.94 30.40
CA ARG A 517 -10.11 15.63 29.80
C ARG A 517 -11.30 14.92 30.45
N GLY A 518 -11.60 15.28 31.69
CA GLY A 518 -12.64 14.67 32.49
C GLY A 518 -14.01 15.04 31.97
N MET A 519 -14.81 14.04 31.59
CA MET A 519 -16.17 14.20 31.06
C MET A 519 -17.20 13.82 32.12
N VAL A 520 -18.39 14.44 32.02
CA VAL A 520 -19.55 14.17 32.86
C VAL A 520 -20.66 13.61 31.99
N PHE A 521 -21.27 12.51 32.40
CA PHE A 521 -22.39 11.90 31.71
C PHE A 521 -23.64 11.92 32.59
N CYS A 522 -24.80 12.14 31.96
CA CYS A 522 -26.13 12.00 32.55
C CYS A 522 -26.93 11.00 31.71
N ASP A 523 -27.34 9.89 32.30
CA ASP A 523 -28.07 8.79 31.64
C ASP A 523 -27.37 8.33 30.34
N GLY A 524 -26.04 8.20 30.41
CA GLY A 524 -25.17 7.80 29.29
C GLY A 524 -24.90 8.88 28.23
N LYS A 525 -25.45 10.09 28.37
CA LYS A 525 -25.18 11.21 27.44
C LYS A 525 -24.18 12.19 28.06
N PRO A 526 -23.16 12.64 27.31
CA PRO A 526 -22.20 13.60 27.85
C PRO A 526 -22.82 14.99 28.00
N LEU A 527 -22.46 15.66 29.08
CA LEU A 527 -22.70 17.08 29.26
C LEU A 527 -21.61 17.88 28.53
N LYS A 528 -21.96 19.10 28.09
CA LYS A 528 -21.02 20.01 27.44
C LYS A 528 -20.12 20.70 28.45
N GLN A 529 -18.80 20.63 28.27
CA GLN A 529 -17.90 21.42 29.10
C GLN A 529 -17.98 22.90 28.74
N VAL A 530 -18.09 23.76 29.76
CA VAL A 530 -17.98 25.21 29.62
C VAL A 530 -16.73 25.73 30.33
N SER A 531 -16.11 26.76 29.77
CA SER A 531 -14.84 27.30 30.24
C SER A 531 -14.99 28.11 31.53
N LEU A 532 -16.13 28.79 31.69
CA LEU A 532 -16.42 29.68 32.80
C LEU A 532 -17.70 29.28 33.52
N TYR A 533 -17.68 29.36 34.84
CA TYR A 533 -18.79 28.98 35.70
C TYR A 533 -20.12 29.69 35.34
N ASN A 534 -20.07 30.95 34.90
CA ASN A 534 -21.26 31.73 34.57
C ASN A 534 -21.99 31.20 33.33
N GLN A 535 -21.31 30.45 32.46
CA GLN A 535 -21.89 29.86 31.26
C GLN A 535 -22.86 28.71 31.57
N LEU A 536 -22.78 28.11 32.78
CA LEU A 536 -23.79 27.17 33.28
C LEU A 536 -25.20 27.81 33.31
N GLY A 537 -25.26 29.12 33.56
CA GLY A 537 -26.52 29.88 33.59
C GLY A 537 -27.24 29.91 32.24
N SER A 538 -26.50 29.97 31.14
CA SER A 538 -27.02 30.10 29.77
C SER A 538 -26.97 28.80 28.96
N THR A 539 -26.35 27.75 29.48
CA THR A 539 -26.10 26.50 28.74
C THR A 539 -26.66 25.31 29.54
N PRO A 540 -27.89 24.86 29.26
CA PRO A 540 -28.39 23.59 29.77
C PRO A 540 -27.48 22.42 29.36
N GLY A 541 -27.51 21.33 30.13
CA GLY A 541 -26.73 20.13 29.83
C GLY A 541 -25.22 20.36 29.83
N SER A 542 -24.71 21.12 30.79
CA SER A 542 -23.31 21.55 30.82
C SER A 542 -22.62 21.35 32.17
N TYR A 543 -21.29 21.37 32.16
CA TYR A 543 -20.48 21.29 33.37
C TYR A 543 -19.25 22.20 33.31
N TRP A 544 -18.81 22.62 34.49
CA TRP A 544 -17.62 23.42 34.74
C TRP A 544 -16.80 22.76 35.84
N VAL A 545 -15.48 22.89 35.77
CA VAL A 545 -14.55 22.25 36.70
C VAL A 545 -13.74 23.32 37.39
N GLU A 546 -13.66 23.27 38.72
CA GLU A 546 -12.79 24.18 39.46
C GLU A 546 -11.32 24.06 39.04
N ALA A 547 -10.53 25.12 39.23
CA ALA A 547 -9.13 25.15 38.81
C ALA A 547 -8.27 24.04 39.43
N ASN A 548 -8.60 23.63 40.67
CA ASN A 548 -7.93 22.55 41.40
C ASN A 548 -8.32 21.14 40.91
N GLY A 549 -9.34 21.02 40.04
CA GLY A 549 -9.86 19.76 39.53
C GLY A 549 -10.43 18.82 40.60
N GLN A 550 -10.93 19.35 41.73
CA GLN A 550 -11.53 18.56 42.81
C GLN A 550 -13.06 18.65 42.89
N THR A 551 -13.65 19.68 42.28
CA THR A 551 -15.11 19.89 42.30
C THR A 551 -15.59 20.11 40.89
N VAL A 552 -16.68 19.43 40.53
CA VAL A 552 -17.37 19.57 39.25
C VAL A 552 -18.75 20.17 39.52
N HIS A 553 -19.04 21.29 38.87
CA HIS A 553 -20.33 21.95 38.89
C HIS A 553 -21.05 21.64 37.59
N PHE A 554 -22.32 21.28 37.63
CA PHE A 554 -23.06 20.88 36.44
C PHE A 554 -24.53 21.28 36.51
N ARG A 555 -25.12 21.44 35.33
CA ARG A 555 -26.53 21.74 35.10
C ARG A 555 -27.10 20.70 34.14
N LEU A 556 -28.18 20.05 34.54
CA LEU A 556 -28.89 19.09 33.69
C LEU A 556 -29.69 19.82 32.61
N GLU A 557 -30.00 19.13 31.52
CA GLU A 557 -30.70 19.70 30.35
C GLU A 557 -32.07 20.29 30.73
N ASP A 558 -32.76 19.66 31.67
CA ASP A 558 -34.11 19.98 32.12
C ASP A 558 -34.16 20.59 33.55
N ASP A 559 -33.00 20.95 34.11
CA ASP A 559 -32.86 21.49 35.47
C ASP A 559 -33.46 20.57 36.58
N SER A 560 -33.49 19.26 36.34
CA SER A 560 -33.96 18.23 37.28
C SER A 560 -32.97 17.96 38.44
N ASP A 561 -33.38 17.07 39.36
CA ASP A 561 -32.55 16.62 40.47
C ASP A 561 -31.65 15.44 40.03
N PRO A 562 -30.32 15.54 40.12
CA PRO A 562 -29.39 14.49 39.69
C PRO A 562 -29.55 13.18 40.46
N ALA A 563 -30.19 13.17 41.63
CA ALA A 563 -30.53 11.93 42.33
C ALA A 563 -31.56 11.07 41.56
N GLN A 564 -32.21 11.62 40.54
CA GLN A 564 -33.15 10.91 39.65
C GLN A 564 -32.47 10.35 38.40
N HIS A 565 -31.18 10.62 38.22
CA HIS A 565 -30.41 10.30 37.03
C HIS A 565 -29.17 9.48 37.37
N GLN A 566 -28.66 8.75 36.39
CA GLN A 566 -27.33 8.14 36.50
C GLN A 566 -26.29 9.17 36.09
N ILE A 567 -25.52 9.67 37.06
CA ILE A 567 -24.42 10.60 36.81
C ILE A 567 -23.09 9.87 36.88
N GLU A 568 -22.32 9.92 35.79
CA GLU A 568 -21.01 9.29 35.71
C GLU A 568 -19.89 10.31 35.44
N LEU A 569 -18.76 10.12 36.10
CA LEU A 569 -17.56 10.93 35.96
C LEU A 569 -16.42 10.05 35.45
N THR A 570 -15.75 10.46 34.37
CA THR A 570 -14.57 9.73 33.90
C THR A 570 -13.44 9.82 34.91
N CYS A 571 -12.76 8.72 35.21
CA CYS A 571 -11.66 8.66 36.17
C CYS A 571 -10.40 7.97 35.63
N ARG A 572 -10.45 7.36 34.43
CA ARG A 572 -9.33 6.62 33.83
C ARG A 572 -9.03 7.13 32.43
N GLU A 573 -7.76 7.08 32.04
CA GLU A 573 -7.33 7.46 30.68
C GLU A 573 -7.86 6.48 29.64
N GLN A 574 -7.78 5.17 29.93
CA GLN A 574 -8.05 4.09 28.96
C GLN A 574 -8.96 3.02 29.59
N CYS A 575 -9.54 2.15 28.74
CA CYS A 575 -10.33 1.00 29.17
C CYS A 575 -9.53 -0.30 29.08
N PHE A 576 -8.71 -0.45 28.04
CA PHE A 576 -7.92 -1.65 27.80
C PHE A 576 -6.55 -1.26 27.22
N ALA A 577 -5.49 -1.41 28.01
CA ALA A 577 -4.13 -1.09 27.59
C ALA A 577 -3.11 -1.81 28.47
N PRO A 578 -2.09 -2.49 27.91
CA PRO A 578 -0.97 -2.99 28.69
C PRO A 578 -0.31 -1.89 29.53
N GLU A 579 0.19 -2.23 30.72
CA GLU A 579 1.00 -1.30 31.53
C GLU A 579 2.46 -1.23 31.03
N ILE A 580 2.94 -2.31 30.39
CA ILE A 580 4.26 -2.38 29.76
C ILE A 580 4.13 -2.44 28.24
N PRO A 581 4.99 -1.74 27.49
CA PRO A 581 4.90 -1.74 26.04
C PRO A 581 5.34 -3.07 25.43
N PHE A 582 5.03 -3.26 24.14
CA PHE A 582 5.48 -4.37 23.30
C PHE A 582 4.84 -5.74 23.59
N LEU A 583 3.71 -5.80 24.31
CA LEU A 583 2.93 -7.03 24.36
C LEU A 583 2.27 -7.28 23.01
N SER A 584 2.42 -8.48 22.46
CA SER A 584 2.01 -8.83 21.11
C SER A 584 1.10 -10.07 21.10
N TYR A 585 0.44 -10.35 19.97
CA TYR A 585 -0.46 -11.51 19.81
C TYR A 585 -1.60 -11.53 20.85
N ILE A 586 -2.20 -10.37 21.07
CA ILE A 586 -3.39 -10.20 21.92
C ILE A 586 -4.61 -10.00 21.03
N ARG A 587 -5.71 -10.68 21.37
CA ARG A 587 -7.01 -10.53 20.73
C ARG A 587 -8.00 -9.90 21.71
N VAL A 588 -8.72 -8.89 21.26
CA VAL A 588 -9.81 -8.24 21.99
C VAL A 588 -11.05 -8.33 21.13
N LYS A 589 -12.08 -9.04 21.60
CA LYS A 589 -13.28 -9.36 20.81
C LYS A 589 -14.57 -8.96 21.52
N GLY A 590 -15.44 -8.24 20.81
CA GLY A 590 -16.83 -8.07 21.21
C GLY A 590 -17.05 -7.20 22.45
N LEU A 591 -16.04 -6.43 22.88
CA LEU A 591 -16.11 -5.61 24.09
C LEU A 591 -16.53 -4.18 23.76
N THR A 592 -17.31 -3.58 24.66
CA THR A 592 -17.61 -2.14 24.62
C THR A 592 -16.67 -1.41 25.57
N CYS A 593 -15.85 -0.49 25.06
CA CYS A 593 -15.01 0.40 25.86
C CYS A 593 -15.65 1.79 25.89
N ALA A 594 -16.07 2.23 27.07
CA ALA A 594 -16.84 3.44 27.26
C ALA A 594 -16.15 4.49 28.15
N HIS A 595 -16.39 5.76 27.83
CA HIS A 595 -16.09 6.91 28.68
C HIS A 595 -14.59 7.10 28.98
N ALA A 596 -13.73 6.85 28.01
CA ALA A 596 -12.28 6.98 28.18
C ALA A 596 -11.83 8.46 28.17
N ALA A 597 -11.16 8.92 29.23
CA ALA A 597 -10.65 10.29 29.33
C ALA A 597 -9.26 10.42 28.68
N THR A 598 -9.12 9.96 27.43
CA THR A 598 -7.89 10.04 26.63
C THR A 598 -7.49 11.48 26.32
N GLY A 599 -6.20 11.75 26.18
CA GLY A 599 -5.69 13.08 25.82
C GLY A 599 -5.72 13.36 24.31
N ALA A 600 -5.41 14.60 23.94
CA ALA A 600 -5.10 14.92 22.54
C ALA A 600 -3.89 14.07 22.08
N PRO A 601 -3.88 13.55 20.82
CA PRO A 601 -2.83 12.68 20.32
C PRO A 601 -1.42 13.28 20.40
N VAL A 602 -0.46 12.36 20.48
CA VAL A 602 0.96 12.49 20.81
C VAL A 602 1.23 12.76 22.32
N PRO A 603 1.41 11.69 23.14
CA PRO A 603 1.34 10.28 22.76
C PRO A 603 -0.07 9.85 22.34
N GLN A 604 -0.18 9.03 21.28
CA GLN A 604 -1.43 8.41 20.85
C GLN A 604 -1.82 7.33 21.87
N ARG A 605 -2.92 7.55 22.61
CA ARG A 605 -3.44 6.60 23.60
C ARG A 605 -4.95 6.50 23.48
N GLY A 606 -5.43 5.32 23.09
CA GLY A 606 -6.84 5.06 22.83
C GLY A 606 -7.60 4.58 24.06
N ALA A 607 -8.92 4.48 23.94
CA ALA A 607 -9.73 3.68 24.86
C ALA A 607 -9.25 2.21 24.85
N ILE A 608 -8.85 1.71 23.68
CA ILE A 608 -8.05 0.49 23.51
C ILE A 608 -6.66 0.90 22.97
N SER A 609 -5.58 0.39 23.57
CA SER A 609 -4.21 0.63 23.11
C SER A 609 -3.42 -0.66 22.99
N CYS A 610 -2.80 -0.87 21.83
CA CYS A 610 -1.77 -1.90 21.66
C CYS A 610 -0.48 -1.56 22.41
N TYR A 611 -0.28 -0.28 22.75
CA TYR A 611 0.87 0.21 23.52
C TYR A 611 2.20 -0.29 22.94
N ARG A 612 2.40 -0.01 21.64
CA ARG A 612 3.60 -0.41 20.85
C ARG A 612 3.74 -1.93 20.63
N GLY A 613 2.70 -2.71 20.92
CA GLY A 613 2.57 -4.11 20.55
C GLY A 613 2.33 -4.33 19.06
N HIS A 614 2.61 -5.55 18.58
CA HIS A 614 2.35 -5.95 17.19
C HIS A 614 1.44 -7.19 17.13
N HIS A 615 0.88 -7.46 15.94
CA HIS A 615 0.02 -8.63 15.71
C HIS A 615 -1.17 -8.70 16.67
N TRP A 616 -1.78 -7.56 16.96
CA TRP A 616 -3.04 -7.51 17.70
C TRP A 616 -4.22 -7.78 16.77
N ILE A 617 -5.28 -8.36 17.32
CA ILE A 617 -6.58 -8.47 16.66
C ILE A 617 -7.61 -7.75 17.53
N ILE A 618 -8.14 -6.64 17.06
CA ILE A 618 -9.24 -5.91 17.69
C ILE A 618 -10.46 -6.12 16.80
N GLU A 619 -11.42 -6.89 17.27
CA GLU A 619 -12.53 -7.36 16.44
C GLU A 619 -13.90 -7.20 17.10
N ASP A 620 -14.88 -6.74 16.35
CA ASP A 620 -16.27 -6.59 16.80
C ASP A 620 -16.42 -5.75 18.09
N CYS A 621 -15.44 -4.86 18.37
CA CYS A 621 -15.43 -4.02 19.55
C CYS A 621 -16.18 -2.70 19.30
N LYS A 622 -16.72 -2.12 20.38
CA LYS A 622 -17.37 -0.81 20.34
C LYS A 622 -16.60 0.20 21.19
N ILE A 623 -16.29 1.36 20.62
CA ILE A 623 -15.84 2.54 21.37
C ILE A 623 -17.05 3.45 21.55
N ASP A 624 -17.39 3.76 22.79
CA ASP A 624 -18.55 4.57 23.16
C ASP A 624 -18.08 5.76 24.01
N TRP A 625 -17.83 6.89 23.33
CA TRP A 625 -17.20 8.10 23.86
C TRP A 625 -15.75 7.92 24.33
N SER A 626 -14.84 8.57 23.60
CA SER A 626 -13.49 8.86 24.09
C SER A 626 -13.17 10.35 23.92
N ASN A 627 -12.49 10.92 24.92
CA ASN A 627 -12.18 12.34 24.92
C ASN A 627 -11.18 12.75 23.82
N GLY A 628 -10.30 11.83 23.41
CA GLY A 628 -9.27 12.05 22.39
C GLY A 628 -9.21 10.93 21.34
N VAL A 629 -8.47 9.86 21.61
CA VAL A 629 -8.30 8.72 20.68
C VAL A 629 -9.23 7.56 21.04
N GLY A 630 -9.82 6.90 20.02
CA GLY A 630 -10.59 5.67 20.19
C GLY A 630 -9.71 4.42 20.34
N ILE A 631 -8.92 4.11 19.32
CA ILE A 631 -8.01 2.95 19.28
C ILE A 631 -6.59 3.42 18.92
N ASP A 632 -5.58 2.97 19.64
CA ASP A 632 -4.17 3.16 19.29
C ASP A 632 -3.52 1.83 18.89
N ILE A 633 -2.82 1.85 17.76
CA ILE A 633 -2.16 0.68 17.15
C ILE A 633 -0.68 0.92 16.81
N GLY A 634 -0.10 2.04 17.28
CA GLY A 634 1.20 2.53 16.82
C GLY A 634 2.29 2.62 17.89
N ASN A 635 3.31 3.43 17.60
CA ASN A 635 4.44 3.71 18.48
C ASN A 635 4.15 4.77 19.57
N GLU A 636 2.91 5.25 19.65
CA GLU A 636 2.42 6.41 20.41
C GLU A 636 2.98 7.78 19.99
N CYS A 637 4.29 7.94 19.81
CA CYS A 637 4.90 9.24 19.52
C CYS A 637 6.20 9.17 18.71
N TRP A 638 6.61 10.33 18.18
CA TRP A 638 7.84 10.51 17.39
C TRP A 638 9.13 10.36 18.19
N HIS A 639 9.04 10.53 19.52
CA HIS A 639 10.19 10.70 20.40
C HIS A 639 10.68 9.40 21.05
N HIS A 640 9.90 8.32 20.93
CA HIS A 640 10.32 7.01 21.43
C HIS A 640 11.41 6.41 20.54
N THR A 641 12.51 5.99 21.14
CA THR A 641 13.57 5.27 20.43
C THR A 641 13.07 3.90 19.96
N PHE A 642 13.45 3.55 18.73
CA PHE A 642 13.26 2.21 18.20
C PHE A 642 14.31 1.25 18.78
N ARG A 643 13.88 0.04 19.13
CA ARG A 643 14.81 -1.06 19.41
C ARG A 643 15.25 -1.69 18.08
N GLU A 644 16.46 -2.24 18.04
CA GLU A 644 16.92 -3.04 16.91
C GLU A 644 15.93 -4.21 16.71
N ASN A 645 15.35 -4.33 15.51
CA ASN A 645 14.31 -5.30 15.15
C ASN A 645 12.93 -5.10 15.84
N GLN A 646 12.62 -3.89 16.33
CA GLN A 646 11.28 -3.60 16.83
C GLN A 646 10.25 -3.69 15.69
N ILE A 647 9.21 -4.49 15.90
CA ILE A 647 8.05 -4.60 15.00
C ILE A 647 6.92 -3.72 15.56
N ILE A 648 6.27 -2.93 14.70
CA ILE A 648 5.10 -2.12 15.03
C ILE A 648 4.06 -2.34 13.93
N GLY A 649 2.80 -2.53 14.30
CA GLY A 649 1.73 -2.85 13.35
C GLY A 649 1.50 -4.35 13.23
N HIS A 650 1.24 -4.83 12.01
CA HIS A 650 0.55 -6.10 11.75
C HIS A 650 -0.80 -6.19 12.48
N THR A 651 -1.36 -5.06 12.88
CA THR A 651 -2.59 -5.01 13.66
C THR A 651 -3.78 -5.18 12.73
N VAL A 652 -4.71 -6.02 13.15
CA VAL A 652 -6.00 -6.20 12.52
C VAL A 652 -7.03 -5.44 13.34
N VAL A 653 -7.73 -4.50 12.72
CA VAL A 653 -8.91 -3.84 13.30
C VAL A 653 -10.10 -4.14 12.40
N ARG A 654 -11.01 -4.98 12.87
CA ARG A 654 -12.14 -5.47 12.05
C ARG A 654 -13.49 -5.32 12.73
N GLY A 655 -14.53 -5.00 11.97
CA GLY A 655 -15.92 -5.06 12.45
C GLY A 655 -16.24 -4.13 13.64
N CYS A 656 -15.36 -3.18 13.97
CA CYS A 656 -15.51 -2.33 15.14
C CYS A 656 -16.46 -1.15 14.87
N GLU A 657 -17.16 -0.72 15.90
CA GLU A 657 -17.96 0.51 15.90
C GLU A 657 -17.29 1.57 16.76
N ILE A 658 -16.70 2.57 16.14
CA ILE A 658 -15.98 3.65 16.82
C ILE A 658 -16.85 4.90 16.77
N ARG A 659 -17.46 5.23 17.91
CA ARG A 659 -18.41 6.34 18.03
C ARG A 659 -17.85 7.43 18.93
N ASP A 660 -17.94 8.67 18.46
CA ASP A 660 -17.69 9.88 19.24
C ASP A 660 -16.28 9.92 19.87
N ALA A 661 -15.25 9.64 19.05
CA ALA A 661 -13.86 9.85 19.43
C ALA A 661 -13.46 11.32 19.24
N GLY A 662 -12.97 11.98 20.30
CA GLY A 662 -12.81 13.44 20.32
C GLY A 662 -11.89 14.02 19.26
N VAL A 663 -10.80 13.32 18.92
CA VAL A 663 -9.80 13.78 17.94
C VAL A 663 -9.56 12.73 16.87
N CYS A 664 -9.30 11.48 17.24
CA CYS A 664 -8.96 10.43 16.27
C CYS A 664 -9.65 9.10 16.58
N GLY A 665 -10.24 8.45 15.58
CA GLY A 665 -10.89 7.16 15.74
C GLY A 665 -9.87 6.05 15.96
N ILE A 666 -9.01 5.83 14.96
CA ILE A 666 -7.87 4.90 15.02
C ILE A 666 -6.58 5.66 14.75
N ALA A 667 -5.64 5.63 15.68
CA ALA A 667 -4.35 6.30 15.59
C ALA A 667 -3.20 5.27 15.50
N GLY A 668 -2.27 5.45 14.55
CA GLY A 668 -1.16 4.52 14.37
C GLY A 668 0.11 5.16 13.81
N MET A 669 1.05 5.55 14.67
CA MET A 669 2.35 6.04 14.24
C MET A 669 3.34 4.89 13.97
N PHE A 670 3.99 4.87 12.80
CA PHE A 670 4.94 3.85 12.33
C PHE A 670 4.34 2.43 12.20
N ALA A 671 3.03 2.31 12.11
CA ALA A 671 2.36 1.03 12.06
C ALA A 671 2.26 0.54 10.61
N THR A 672 2.89 -0.60 10.31
CA THR A 672 2.93 -1.20 8.97
C THR A 672 2.09 -2.48 8.91
N ASP A 673 1.86 -2.99 7.70
CA ASP A 673 1.19 -4.27 7.44
C ASP A 673 -0.21 -4.36 8.09
N LEU A 674 -0.96 -3.25 8.04
CA LEU A 674 -2.24 -3.10 8.72
C LEU A 674 -3.38 -3.69 7.89
N LEU A 675 -4.29 -4.40 8.56
CA LEU A 675 -5.60 -4.73 8.02
C LEU A 675 -6.66 -3.95 8.81
N ILE A 676 -7.24 -2.93 8.19
CA ILE A 676 -8.34 -2.18 8.79
C ILE A 676 -9.58 -2.39 7.91
N GLU A 677 -10.50 -3.23 8.37
CA GLU A 677 -11.64 -3.63 7.56
C GLU A 677 -12.99 -3.67 8.26
N ASP A 678 -14.06 -3.44 7.51
CA ASP A 678 -15.43 -3.61 7.98
C ASP A 678 -15.84 -2.76 9.21
N ASN A 679 -15.10 -1.70 9.52
CA ASN A 679 -15.38 -0.85 10.67
C ASN A 679 -16.42 0.24 10.32
N ARG A 680 -17.16 0.71 11.33
CA ARG A 680 -17.97 1.94 11.26
C ARG A 680 -17.35 2.99 12.18
N ILE A 681 -16.98 4.13 11.62
CA ILE A 681 -16.39 5.27 12.34
C ILE A 681 -17.35 6.46 12.19
N GLU A 682 -17.92 6.90 13.31
CA GLU A 682 -18.95 7.92 13.35
C GLU A 682 -18.70 8.95 14.46
N GLY A 683 -18.93 10.23 14.17
CA GLY A 683 -18.84 11.29 15.18
C GLY A 683 -17.41 11.67 15.61
N THR A 684 -16.39 11.13 14.95
CA THR A 684 -14.98 11.45 15.26
C THR A 684 -14.67 12.93 15.00
N GLY A 685 -13.88 13.55 15.88
CA GLY A 685 -13.40 14.93 15.75
C GLY A 685 -14.25 15.96 16.49
N TRP A 686 -15.17 15.55 17.36
CA TRP A 686 -16.08 16.45 18.07
C TRP A 686 -15.38 17.50 18.97
N GLN A 687 -14.10 17.28 19.36
CA GLN A 687 -13.30 18.28 20.07
C GLN A 687 -12.83 19.43 19.19
N LYS A 688 -12.99 19.34 17.85
CA LYS A 688 -12.59 20.39 16.89
C LYS A 688 -11.11 20.79 17.05
N MET A 689 -10.23 19.78 17.04
CA MET A 689 -8.78 19.93 17.24
C MET A 689 -7.96 19.67 15.96
N GLU A 690 -8.51 19.95 14.78
CA GLU A 690 -7.88 19.72 13.47
C GLU A 690 -6.52 20.41 13.29
N LEU A 691 -6.35 21.60 13.89
CA LEU A 691 -5.11 22.38 13.82
C LEU A 691 -4.05 21.92 14.83
N SER A 692 -4.31 20.85 15.58
CA SER A 692 -3.26 20.08 16.23
C SER A 692 -2.53 19.18 15.23
N TRP A 693 -3.04 19.09 14.01
CA TRP A 693 -2.59 18.22 12.94
C TRP A 693 -2.66 16.74 13.30
N GLU A 694 -3.65 16.31 14.09
CA GLU A 694 -3.80 14.90 14.50
C GLU A 694 -5.24 14.36 14.38
N ALA A 695 -6.17 15.15 13.85
CA ALA A 695 -7.58 14.78 13.82
C ALA A 695 -7.94 13.97 12.56
N GLY A 696 -8.42 12.74 12.75
CA GLY A 696 -8.86 11.89 11.64
C GLY A 696 -9.69 10.69 12.09
N GLY A 697 -10.64 10.24 11.27
CA GLY A 697 -11.35 8.97 11.50
C GLY A 697 -10.36 7.82 11.68
N ILE A 698 -9.39 7.74 10.76
CA ILE A 698 -8.14 7.00 10.91
C ILE A 698 -7.00 7.98 10.65
N LYS A 699 -5.99 8.01 11.53
CA LYS A 699 -4.71 8.68 11.26
C LYS A 699 -3.53 7.73 11.45
N VAL A 700 -2.81 7.46 10.37
CA VAL A 700 -1.61 6.61 10.38
C VAL A 700 -0.39 7.36 9.85
N HIS A 701 0.80 6.97 10.33
CA HIS A 701 2.06 7.57 9.90
C HIS A 701 3.03 6.49 9.45
N ASN A 702 3.78 6.76 8.38
CA ASN A 702 4.74 5.79 7.81
C ASN A 702 4.10 4.42 7.56
N SER A 703 2.83 4.40 7.13
CA SER A 703 2.12 3.17 6.85
C SER A 703 2.68 2.54 5.57
N VAL A 704 3.10 1.29 5.67
CA VAL A 704 3.63 0.53 4.54
C VAL A 704 2.93 -0.82 4.47
N ASN A 705 2.61 -1.26 3.26
CA ASN A 705 1.96 -2.56 2.99
C ASN A 705 0.57 -2.75 3.64
N SER A 706 -0.21 -1.68 3.82
CA SER A 706 -1.50 -1.77 4.52
C SER A 706 -2.71 -1.89 3.58
N LEU A 707 -3.71 -2.66 4.00
CA LEU A 707 -5.00 -2.81 3.34
C LEU A 707 -6.11 -2.21 4.21
N ILE A 708 -6.71 -1.11 3.73
CA ILE A 708 -7.80 -0.39 4.40
C ILE A 708 -9.05 -0.55 3.53
N ARG A 709 -9.99 -1.42 3.93
CA ARG A 709 -11.11 -1.79 3.07
C ARG A 709 -12.47 -1.93 3.74
N ARG A 710 -13.55 -1.65 3.00
CA ARG A 710 -14.93 -1.87 3.47
C ARG A 710 -15.29 -1.15 4.77
N ASN A 711 -14.59 -0.07 5.10
CA ASN A 711 -14.93 0.76 6.25
C ASN A 711 -16.00 1.80 5.86
N ILE A 712 -16.80 2.21 6.84
CA ILE A 712 -17.79 3.28 6.72
C ILE A 712 -17.37 4.42 7.63
N PHE A 713 -17.09 5.57 7.03
CA PHE A 713 -16.90 6.82 7.74
C PHE A 713 -18.13 7.70 7.52
N THR A 714 -18.70 8.22 8.59
CA THR A 714 -19.86 9.11 8.50
C THR A 714 -19.82 10.16 9.61
N LYS A 715 -20.22 11.40 9.31
CA LYS A 715 -20.34 12.48 10.31
C LYS A 715 -19.03 12.72 11.07
N THR A 716 -17.90 12.76 10.36
CA THR A 716 -16.65 13.26 10.95
C THR A 716 -16.71 14.77 11.04
N PHE A 717 -16.30 15.33 12.18
CA PHE A 717 -16.37 16.76 12.47
C PHE A 717 -14.98 17.34 12.49
N ARG A 718 -14.66 18.25 11.54
CA ARG A 718 -13.33 18.87 11.46
C ARG A 718 -12.21 17.82 11.63
N ALA A 719 -12.35 16.71 10.96
CA ALA A 719 -11.40 15.61 10.98
C ALA A 719 -11.49 14.94 9.62
N ASP A 720 -10.35 14.65 9.02
CA ASP A 720 -10.33 13.93 7.76
C ASP A 720 -10.85 12.51 8.01
N HIS A 721 -11.52 11.87 7.05
CA HIS A 721 -12.00 10.51 7.29
C HIS A 721 -10.80 9.57 7.43
N LEU A 722 -9.81 9.71 6.55
CA LEU A 722 -8.54 9.00 6.58
C LEU A 722 -7.38 9.98 6.32
N TRP A 723 -6.42 10.01 7.24
CA TRP A 723 -5.18 10.75 7.08
C TRP A 723 -3.98 9.80 7.15
N MET A 724 -3.19 9.77 6.09
CA MET A 724 -1.92 9.05 6.01
C MET A 724 -0.77 10.04 5.93
N ASP A 725 0.06 10.09 6.96
CA ASP A 725 1.00 11.17 7.19
C ASP A 725 2.47 10.69 7.16
N VAL A 726 3.24 11.21 6.21
CA VAL A 726 4.65 10.90 5.94
C VAL A 726 4.95 9.47 5.50
N GLY A 727 5.67 9.35 4.38
CA GLY A 727 6.36 8.11 3.98
C GLY A 727 5.44 6.91 3.87
N ASN A 728 4.24 7.12 3.33
CA ASN A 728 3.27 6.05 3.13
C ASN A 728 3.52 5.41 1.77
N GLU A 729 3.65 4.09 1.74
CA GLU A 729 3.94 3.37 0.50
C GLU A 729 3.16 2.07 0.42
N ASN A 730 2.77 1.70 -0.79
CA ASN A 730 2.23 0.38 -1.06
C ASN A 730 0.97 0.05 -0.25
N ASN A 731 0.17 1.09 0.06
CA ASN A 731 -1.09 0.93 0.75
C ASN A 731 -2.24 0.89 -0.27
N ARG A 732 -3.27 0.12 0.05
CA ARG A 732 -4.50 0.05 -0.74
C ARG A 732 -5.71 0.46 0.10
N ILE A 733 -6.39 1.50 -0.35
CA ILE A 733 -7.61 2.05 0.25
C ILE A 733 -8.75 1.70 -0.68
N THR A 734 -9.53 0.66 -0.36
CA THR A 734 -10.49 0.10 -1.31
C THR A 734 -11.88 -0.19 -0.74
N ARG A 735 -12.93 0.11 -1.51
CA ARG A 735 -14.33 -0.20 -1.13
C ARG A 735 -14.79 0.43 0.19
N ASN A 736 -14.25 1.59 0.57
CA ASN A 736 -14.70 2.34 1.72
C ASN A 736 -15.82 3.33 1.34
N LEU A 737 -16.66 3.68 2.32
CA LEU A 737 -17.63 4.77 2.22
C LEU A 737 -17.13 5.97 3.03
N PHE A 738 -16.93 7.10 2.36
CA PHE A 738 -16.53 8.37 2.94
C PHE A 738 -17.71 9.34 2.86
N LEU A 739 -18.54 9.36 3.90
CA LEU A 739 -19.83 10.06 3.91
C LEU A 739 -19.81 11.22 4.90
N ASP A 740 -20.50 12.30 4.55
CA ASP A 740 -20.90 13.38 5.47
C ASP A 740 -19.73 13.93 6.30
N GLY A 741 -18.75 14.52 5.61
CA GLY A 741 -17.66 15.26 6.24
C GLY A 741 -18.07 16.67 6.63
N ILE A 742 -18.29 16.90 7.93
CA ILE A 742 -18.87 18.13 8.48
C ILE A 742 -17.77 19.08 8.91
N GLU A 743 -17.78 20.30 8.35
CA GLU A 743 -16.68 21.25 8.54
C GLU A 743 -15.28 20.62 8.26
N GLN A 744 -15.23 19.56 7.44
CA GLN A 744 -14.05 18.77 7.12
C GLN A 744 -13.27 19.41 5.97
N ARG A 745 -11.93 19.40 6.02
CA ARG A 745 -11.10 19.93 4.91
C ARG A 745 -11.02 18.93 3.74
N GLU A 746 -10.75 17.67 4.04
CA GLU A 746 -10.66 16.60 3.05
C GLU A 746 -11.16 15.25 3.59
N ALA A 747 -11.67 14.38 2.72
CA ALA A 747 -12.03 13.02 3.12
C ALA A 747 -10.78 12.15 3.29
N ILE A 748 -9.92 12.09 2.28
CA ILE A 748 -8.59 11.45 2.37
C ILE A 748 -7.50 12.53 2.28
N PHE A 749 -6.61 12.56 3.26
CA PHE A 749 -5.39 13.34 3.24
C PHE A 749 -4.15 12.44 3.19
N ILE A 750 -3.32 12.55 2.14
CA ILE A 750 -2.02 11.86 2.06
C ILE A 750 -0.90 12.88 1.98
N GLU A 751 -0.02 12.83 2.97
CA GLU A 751 1.01 13.83 3.19
C GLU A 751 2.42 13.23 3.08
N CYS A 752 3.36 14.00 2.50
CA CYS A 752 4.80 13.69 2.48
C CYS A 752 5.14 12.27 2.00
N SER A 753 4.45 11.79 0.97
CA SER A 753 4.60 10.42 0.46
C SER A 753 5.13 10.49 -0.97
N ARG A 754 6.45 10.49 -1.09
CA ARG A 754 7.15 10.63 -2.37
C ARG A 754 7.40 9.30 -3.07
N ASP A 755 7.70 8.30 -2.26
CA ASP A 755 8.22 7.02 -2.70
C ASP A 755 7.08 6.00 -2.79
N GLY A 756 7.20 5.01 -3.67
CA GLY A 756 6.16 3.99 -3.89
C GLY A 756 4.85 4.50 -4.50
N ILE A 757 3.82 3.63 -4.54
CA ILE A 757 2.46 3.93 -5.02
C ILE A 757 1.51 3.72 -3.86
N ASN A 758 0.54 4.62 -3.68
CA ASN A 758 -0.65 4.36 -2.87
C ASN A 758 -1.86 4.31 -3.81
N LEU A 759 -2.68 3.28 -3.67
CA LEU A 759 -3.86 3.05 -4.52
C LEU A 759 -5.14 3.34 -3.73
N ILE A 760 -5.92 4.28 -4.24
CA ILE A 760 -7.27 4.60 -3.76
C ILE A 760 -8.23 4.10 -4.82
N ASP A 761 -8.85 2.94 -4.62
CA ASP A 761 -9.70 2.32 -5.63
C ASP A 761 -11.09 1.92 -5.16
N ASN A 762 -12.08 2.04 -6.06
CA ASN A 762 -13.43 1.55 -5.81
C ASN A 762 -14.08 2.11 -4.53
N ASN A 763 -13.78 3.35 -4.11
CA ASN A 763 -14.43 3.97 -2.94
C ASN A 763 -15.59 4.87 -3.38
N ILE A 764 -16.47 5.20 -2.42
CA ILE A 764 -17.56 6.16 -2.61
C ILE A 764 -17.37 7.33 -1.65
N PHE A 765 -17.35 8.53 -2.20
CA PHE A 765 -17.27 9.80 -1.46
C PHE A 765 -18.55 10.59 -1.66
N TRP A 766 -19.15 11.08 -0.58
CA TRP A 766 -20.37 11.87 -0.64
C TRP A 766 -20.45 12.90 0.47
N ASN A 767 -20.78 14.15 0.10
CA ASN A 767 -20.93 15.30 1.01
C ASN A 767 -19.64 15.63 1.79
N VAL A 768 -18.68 16.28 1.13
CA VAL A 768 -17.49 16.85 1.79
C VAL A 768 -17.66 18.37 1.88
N GLU A 769 -18.05 18.88 3.05
CA GLU A 769 -18.57 20.25 3.20
C GLU A 769 -17.52 21.36 3.12
N GLY A 770 -16.23 21.04 3.35
CA GLY A 770 -15.24 22.07 3.59
C GLY A 770 -15.41 22.72 4.96
N ARG A 771 -14.33 23.30 5.49
CA ARG A 771 -14.25 23.78 6.88
C ARG A 771 -15.02 25.08 7.18
N PHE A 772 -15.34 25.91 6.18
CA PHE A 772 -15.84 27.28 6.44
C PHE A 772 -16.84 27.78 5.42
N ARG A 773 -18.10 28.09 5.74
CA ARG A 773 -19.00 28.69 4.74
C ARG A 773 -18.52 30.09 4.37
N PRO A 774 -18.47 30.48 3.08
CA PRO A 774 -18.04 31.82 2.69
C PRO A 774 -18.87 32.93 3.36
N GLU A 775 -20.15 32.66 3.62
CA GLU A 775 -21.04 33.61 4.32
C GLU A 775 -20.65 33.88 5.79
N ASP A 776 -19.93 32.93 6.41
CA ASP A 776 -19.54 32.98 7.82
C ASP A 776 -18.18 33.68 8.04
N ILE A 777 -17.51 34.12 6.96
CA ILE A 777 -16.24 34.85 7.00
C ILE A 777 -16.52 36.37 7.10
N PRO A 778 -16.30 37.02 8.25
CA PRO A 778 -16.70 38.42 8.44
C PRO A 778 -15.70 39.39 7.78
N SER A 779 -16.18 40.31 6.93
CA SER A 779 -15.35 41.38 6.32
C SER A 779 -15.22 42.60 7.23
N GLU A 780 -14.05 42.89 7.85
CA GLU A 780 -13.88 44.09 8.69
C GLU A 780 -12.45 44.70 8.73
N PRO A 781 -12.32 46.04 8.92
CA PRO A 781 -11.03 46.71 9.14
C PRO A 781 -10.74 46.99 10.64
N GLY A 782 -9.53 46.68 11.11
CA GLY A 782 -8.99 47.11 12.41
C GLY A 782 -8.74 45.99 13.44
N SER A 783 -7.76 46.21 14.34
CA SER A 783 -7.09 45.18 15.15
C SER A 783 -7.88 44.66 16.37
N THR A 784 -9.02 44.02 16.15
CA THR A 784 -9.69 43.16 17.16
C THR A 784 -10.04 41.75 16.68
N GLY A 785 -9.50 41.33 15.52
CA GLY A 785 -9.59 39.96 14.98
C GLY A 785 -8.79 38.90 15.74
N TRP A 786 -8.68 38.98 17.07
CA TRP A 786 -7.80 38.13 17.89
C TRP A 786 -8.26 36.66 18.06
N TYR A 787 -9.26 36.18 17.28
CA TYR A 787 -9.65 34.76 17.17
C TYR A 787 -10.20 34.36 15.79
N LYS A 788 -9.99 35.16 14.73
CA LYS A 788 -10.67 34.86 13.46
C LYS A 788 -9.93 33.78 12.67
N MET A 789 -10.65 32.68 12.43
CA MET A 789 -10.43 31.65 11.41
C MET A 789 -10.38 32.28 10.01
N GLU A 790 -9.34 33.05 9.73
CA GLU A 790 -9.01 33.57 8.40
C GLU A 790 -7.90 32.68 7.83
N GLU A 791 -8.27 31.57 7.19
CA GLU A 791 -7.48 31.14 6.03
C GLU A 791 -7.81 32.05 4.84
N THR A 792 -6.86 32.13 3.92
CA THR A 792 -6.92 32.90 2.67
C THR A 792 -8.20 32.59 1.87
N GLY A 793 -8.47 33.31 0.77
CA GLY A 793 -9.65 33.07 -0.08
C GLY A 793 -9.72 31.67 -0.77
N GLU A 794 -9.08 30.64 -0.23
CA GLU A 794 -9.02 29.28 -0.73
C GLU A 794 -10.20 28.45 -0.20
N ILE A 795 -10.99 27.88 -1.10
CA ILE A 795 -12.13 27.01 -0.79
C ILE A 795 -11.59 25.56 -0.67
N ASN A 796 -11.78 24.91 0.48
CA ASN A 796 -11.46 23.50 0.72
C ASN A 796 -12.71 22.59 0.62
N GLY A 797 -12.56 21.30 0.95
CA GLY A 797 -13.58 20.27 0.80
C GLY A 797 -13.24 19.33 -0.35
N TYR A 798 -12.19 18.53 -0.18
CA TYR A 798 -11.67 17.60 -1.19
C TYR A 798 -12.03 16.14 -0.90
N ALA A 799 -12.33 15.32 -1.90
CA ALA A 799 -12.40 13.87 -1.65
C ALA A 799 -11.00 13.29 -1.42
N VAL A 800 -10.03 13.63 -2.27
CA VAL A 800 -8.63 13.23 -2.13
C VAL A 800 -7.73 14.46 -2.21
N TYR A 801 -6.97 14.69 -1.14
CA TYR A 801 -5.95 15.73 -1.06
C TYR A 801 -4.57 15.11 -0.84
N GLY A 802 -3.60 15.50 -1.68
CA GLY A 802 -2.21 15.12 -1.52
C GLY A 802 -1.30 16.33 -1.31
N GLU A 803 -0.48 16.32 -0.26
CA GLU A 803 0.44 17.42 0.03
C GLU A 803 1.89 16.95 0.05
N GLY A 804 2.68 17.40 -0.95
CA GLY A 804 4.04 16.90 -1.13
C GLY A 804 4.06 15.39 -1.36
N THR A 805 3.09 14.88 -2.13
CA THR A 805 2.89 13.46 -2.40
C THR A 805 3.00 13.20 -3.90
N ASP A 806 3.81 12.22 -4.31
CA ASP A 806 3.97 11.75 -5.69
C ASP A 806 3.22 10.41 -5.87
N ARG A 807 3.00 9.99 -7.13
CA ARG A 807 2.56 8.62 -7.47
C ARG A 807 1.26 8.15 -6.78
N LEU A 808 0.32 9.08 -6.56
CA LEU A 808 -0.98 8.77 -5.99
C LEU A 808 -1.95 8.31 -7.09
N HIS A 809 -2.44 7.08 -6.99
CA HIS A 809 -3.31 6.50 -8.01
C HIS A 809 -4.74 6.42 -7.47
N VAL A 810 -5.68 7.08 -8.17
CA VAL A 810 -7.10 7.19 -7.80
C VAL A 810 -7.92 6.55 -8.91
N VAL A 811 -8.45 5.36 -8.66
CA VAL A 811 -8.94 4.47 -9.72
C VAL A 811 -10.38 3.98 -9.43
N ASN A 812 -11.30 4.10 -10.37
CA ASN A 812 -12.67 3.55 -10.25
C ASN A 812 -13.50 4.08 -9.07
N ASN A 813 -13.23 5.27 -8.53
CA ASN A 813 -14.01 5.80 -7.41
C ASN A 813 -15.27 6.54 -7.88
N PHE A 814 -16.28 6.63 -7.01
CA PHE A 814 -17.39 7.57 -7.18
C PHE A 814 -17.20 8.74 -6.22
N ILE A 815 -17.05 9.94 -6.76
CA ILE A 815 -16.71 11.16 -6.01
C ILE A 815 -17.80 12.19 -6.22
N GLY A 816 -18.64 12.40 -5.21
CA GLY A 816 -19.82 13.26 -5.32
C GLY A 816 -19.90 14.34 -4.24
N ARG A 817 -20.39 15.52 -4.62
CA ARG A 817 -20.70 16.63 -3.68
C ARG A 817 -19.52 17.03 -2.79
N CYS A 818 -18.35 17.18 -3.40
CA CYS A 818 -17.22 17.84 -2.78
C CYS A 818 -17.36 19.35 -2.95
N ARG A 819 -17.21 20.13 -1.89
CA ARG A 819 -17.33 21.58 -1.99
C ARG A 819 -16.30 22.20 -2.93
N SER A 820 -15.04 21.77 -2.86
CA SER A 820 -14.00 22.25 -3.76
C SER A 820 -13.80 21.29 -4.93
N ALA A 821 -13.04 20.22 -4.73
CA ALA A 821 -12.69 19.32 -5.83
C ALA A 821 -12.69 17.85 -5.45
N GLY A 822 -12.91 16.99 -6.43
CA GLY A 822 -12.75 15.55 -6.21
C GLY A 822 -11.30 15.17 -5.92
N TYR A 823 -10.36 15.71 -6.68
CA TYR A 823 -8.93 15.47 -6.51
C TYR A 823 -8.14 16.77 -6.53
N PHE A 824 -7.24 16.94 -5.55
CA PHE A 824 -6.26 18.01 -5.52
C PHE A 824 -4.93 17.53 -4.95
N VAL A 825 -3.82 17.93 -5.58
CA VAL A 825 -2.48 17.68 -5.05
C VAL A 825 -1.60 18.92 -5.25
N LYS A 826 -0.73 19.22 -4.28
CA LYS A 826 0.21 20.34 -4.39
C LYS A 826 1.63 20.01 -3.89
N PRO A 827 2.67 20.52 -4.57
CA PRO A 827 4.04 20.39 -4.10
C PRO A 827 4.28 21.33 -2.90
N VAL A 828 5.18 20.93 -2.01
CA VAL A 828 5.57 21.75 -0.85
C VAL A 828 7.09 21.91 -0.78
N ALA A 829 7.57 23.07 -1.23
CA ALA A 829 8.99 23.33 -1.46
C ALA A 829 9.90 23.06 -0.25
N PHE A 830 9.49 23.50 0.95
CA PHE A 830 10.33 23.34 2.16
C PHE A 830 10.48 21.86 2.59
N ARG A 831 9.52 21.01 2.22
CA ARG A 831 9.56 19.57 2.52
C ARG A 831 10.45 18.79 1.55
N ILE A 832 10.64 19.33 0.34
CA ILE A 832 11.58 18.81 -0.66
C ILE A 832 13.03 19.13 -0.24
N SER A 833 13.33 20.39 0.08
CA SER A 833 14.71 20.84 0.33
C SER A 833 15.23 20.57 1.75
N GLY A 834 14.34 20.52 2.76
CA GLY A 834 14.73 20.37 4.16
C GLY A 834 15.10 18.93 4.54
N ASN A 835 14.10 18.03 4.49
CA ASN A 835 14.24 16.65 4.96
C ASN A 835 14.19 15.61 3.84
N GLY A 836 14.05 16.02 2.57
CA GLY A 836 13.91 15.11 1.42
C GLY A 836 12.64 14.26 1.41
N ARG A 837 11.68 14.55 2.29
CA ARG A 837 10.44 13.77 2.49
C ARG A 837 9.30 14.17 1.55
N GLY A 838 9.32 15.40 1.04
CA GLY A 838 8.29 15.92 0.15
C GLY A 838 8.49 15.48 -1.30
N GLY A 839 7.42 14.99 -1.90
CA GLY A 839 7.28 14.84 -3.34
C GLY A 839 6.98 16.15 -4.06
N THR A 840 6.97 16.06 -5.38
CA THR A 840 6.75 17.20 -6.30
C THR A 840 5.36 17.22 -6.93
N SER A 841 4.49 16.33 -6.46
CA SER A 841 3.12 16.13 -6.92
C SER A 841 3.00 15.76 -8.39
N ARG A 842 3.83 14.80 -8.81
CA ARG A 842 3.88 14.22 -10.15
C ARG A 842 3.46 12.75 -10.16
N GLU A 843 3.26 12.24 -11.37
CA GLU A 843 2.96 10.82 -11.63
C GLU A 843 1.69 10.33 -10.93
N ALA A 844 0.78 11.23 -10.56
CA ALA A 844 -0.56 10.85 -10.14
C ALA A 844 -1.34 10.27 -11.33
N ARG A 845 -2.21 9.30 -11.06
CA ARG A 845 -3.05 8.66 -12.08
C ARG A 845 -4.51 8.69 -11.65
N ILE A 846 -5.34 9.41 -12.39
CA ILE A 846 -6.78 9.55 -12.12
C ILE A 846 -7.54 8.79 -13.19
N VAL A 847 -7.91 7.54 -12.91
CA VAL A 847 -8.38 6.61 -13.95
C VAL A 847 -9.78 6.09 -13.65
N ASN A 848 -10.68 6.15 -14.63
CA ASN A 848 -12.01 5.54 -14.58
C ASN A 848 -12.88 5.98 -13.40
N ASN A 849 -12.68 7.16 -12.81
CA ASN A 849 -13.53 7.65 -11.73
C ASN A 849 -14.82 8.28 -12.29
N MET A 850 -15.86 8.32 -11.47
CA MET A 850 -17.09 9.07 -11.73
C MET A 850 -17.16 10.27 -10.77
N PHE A 851 -17.10 11.48 -11.31
CA PHE A 851 -17.26 12.73 -10.56
C PHE A 851 -18.68 13.25 -10.69
N TYR A 852 -19.27 13.71 -9.59
CA TYR A 852 -20.62 14.26 -9.56
C TYR A 852 -20.66 15.56 -8.76
N ASP A 853 -21.05 16.66 -9.41
CA ASP A 853 -21.44 17.90 -8.72
C ASP A 853 -20.40 18.38 -7.68
N CYS A 854 -19.12 18.38 -8.07
CA CYS A 854 -18.07 19.00 -7.25
C CYS A 854 -18.00 20.50 -7.56
N GLY A 855 -17.91 21.34 -6.52
CA GLY A 855 -18.21 22.76 -6.63
C GLY A 855 -17.23 23.60 -7.47
N GLU A 856 -15.93 23.35 -7.39
CA GLU A 856 -14.92 24.09 -8.16
C GLU A 856 -14.30 23.28 -9.30
N ALA A 857 -13.99 22.00 -9.06
CA ALA A 857 -13.29 21.16 -10.02
C ALA A 857 -13.56 19.67 -9.79
N ALA A 858 -13.37 18.84 -10.82
CA ALA A 858 -13.18 17.41 -10.63
C ALA A 858 -11.72 17.14 -10.24
N ILE A 859 -10.78 17.71 -11.00
CA ILE A 859 -9.35 17.42 -10.90
C ILE A 859 -8.56 18.73 -10.92
N LYS A 860 -7.68 18.90 -9.93
CA LYS A 860 -6.69 19.98 -9.85
C LYS A 860 -5.28 19.37 -9.86
N PHE A 861 -4.62 19.35 -11.02
CA PHE A 861 -3.23 18.94 -11.12
C PHE A 861 -2.27 20.12 -10.99
N PRO A 862 -1.14 19.98 -10.27
CA PRO A 862 -0.15 21.03 -10.17
C PRO A 862 0.59 21.24 -11.49
N THR A 863 0.94 20.15 -12.19
CA THR A 863 1.62 20.19 -13.49
C THR A 863 1.03 19.16 -14.45
N LYS A 864 1.45 19.23 -15.72
CA LYS A 864 1.11 18.26 -16.78
C LYS A 864 1.76 16.88 -16.62
N ASP A 865 2.59 16.68 -15.60
CA ASP A 865 3.36 15.44 -15.40
C ASP A 865 2.55 14.37 -14.64
N ASN A 866 1.22 14.47 -14.70
CA ASN A 866 0.25 13.54 -14.15
C ASN A 866 -0.55 12.91 -15.29
N ASP A 867 -1.38 11.91 -15.01
CA ASP A 867 -2.19 11.22 -16.02
C ASP A 867 -3.65 11.12 -15.56
N SER A 868 -4.57 11.24 -16.51
CA SER A 868 -6.01 11.13 -16.27
C SER A 868 -6.65 10.45 -17.46
N GLN A 869 -7.37 9.35 -17.27
CA GLN A 869 -7.94 8.56 -18.37
C GLN A 869 -9.32 7.95 -18.02
N GLY A 870 -10.25 7.98 -18.97
CA GLY A 870 -11.51 7.24 -18.89
C GLY A 870 -12.48 7.71 -17.81
N ASN A 871 -12.36 8.94 -17.28
CA ASN A 871 -13.26 9.42 -16.23
C ASN A 871 -14.63 9.89 -16.77
N LEU A 872 -15.65 9.85 -15.93
CA LEU A 872 -16.99 10.40 -16.19
C LEU A 872 -17.23 11.65 -15.34
N TYR A 873 -17.68 12.73 -15.96
CA TYR A 873 -17.91 14.03 -15.31
C TYR A 873 -19.38 14.41 -15.38
N VAL A 874 -20.11 14.28 -14.26
CA VAL A 874 -21.56 14.47 -14.21
C VAL A 874 -21.91 15.76 -13.48
N LYS A 875 -22.69 16.65 -14.12
CA LYS A 875 -23.10 17.95 -13.56
C LYS A 875 -21.93 18.82 -13.07
N MET A 876 -20.77 18.74 -13.72
CA MET A 876 -19.63 19.57 -13.35
C MET A 876 -19.83 21.04 -13.80
N PRO A 877 -19.32 22.02 -13.03
CA PRO A 877 -19.30 23.43 -13.43
C PRO A 877 -18.32 23.65 -14.60
N GLY A 878 -18.36 24.80 -15.28
CA GLY A 878 -17.34 25.10 -16.30
C GLY A 878 -15.93 25.28 -15.71
N GLY A 879 -14.89 24.85 -16.40
CA GLY A 879 -13.49 25.00 -15.93
C GLY A 879 -13.08 24.01 -14.84
N TYR A 880 -13.74 22.85 -14.79
CA TYR A 880 -13.61 21.86 -13.73
C TYR A 880 -12.38 20.96 -13.83
N LEU A 881 -11.58 21.08 -14.89
CA LEU A 881 -10.31 20.38 -15.07
C LEU A 881 -9.21 21.43 -15.05
N ARG A 882 -8.27 21.33 -14.12
CA ARG A 882 -7.28 22.39 -13.89
C ARG A 882 -5.85 21.90 -13.92
N ILE A 883 -5.00 22.64 -14.63
CA ILE A 883 -3.55 22.61 -14.47
C ILE A 883 -3.13 23.92 -13.79
N LEU A 884 -2.58 23.83 -12.58
CA LEU A 884 -2.34 25.01 -11.74
C LEU A 884 -1.06 25.77 -12.13
N TYR A 885 -0.03 25.06 -12.60
CA TYR A 885 1.27 25.65 -12.91
C TYR A 885 1.80 25.33 -14.32
N PRO A 886 2.52 26.29 -14.95
CA PRO A 886 2.85 27.64 -14.44
C PRO A 886 1.62 28.55 -14.35
N ALA A 887 1.60 29.46 -13.38
CA ALA A 887 0.47 30.38 -13.17
C ALA A 887 0.35 31.40 -14.33
N PRO A 888 -0.87 31.92 -14.63
CA PRO A 888 -2.15 31.61 -13.98
C PRO A 888 -2.64 30.19 -14.28
N GLU A 889 -3.54 29.65 -13.45
CA GLU A 889 -4.10 28.31 -13.67
C GLU A 889 -4.86 28.22 -15.01
N ASN A 890 -4.75 27.07 -15.66
CA ASN A 890 -5.53 26.73 -16.85
C ASN A 890 -6.80 26.00 -16.40
N CYS A 891 -7.95 26.66 -16.52
CA CYS A 891 -9.26 26.07 -16.30
C CYS A 891 -9.85 25.57 -17.62
N LEU A 892 -10.14 24.28 -17.68
CA LEU A 892 -10.43 23.56 -18.92
C LEU A 892 -11.77 22.83 -18.83
N ASP A 893 -12.39 22.64 -19.99
CA ASP A 893 -13.43 21.63 -20.20
C ASP A 893 -12.81 20.31 -20.72
N LEU A 894 -13.62 19.26 -20.85
CA LEU A 894 -13.13 17.95 -21.29
C LEU A 894 -12.51 17.99 -22.69
N GLN A 895 -13.07 18.76 -23.61
CA GLN A 895 -12.55 18.82 -24.98
C GLN A 895 -11.14 19.42 -25.00
N ALA A 896 -10.92 20.53 -24.30
CA ALA A 896 -9.60 21.15 -24.20
C ALA A 896 -8.61 20.27 -23.42
N TRP A 897 -9.07 19.57 -22.39
CA TRP A 897 -8.28 18.59 -21.63
C TRP A 897 -7.75 17.45 -22.53
N GLN A 898 -8.63 16.93 -23.40
CA GLN A 898 -8.31 15.91 -24.39
C GLN A 898 -7.36 16.42 -25.48
N GLU A 899 -7.61 17.62 -26.01
CA GLU A 899 -6.85 18.17 -27.12
C GLU A 899 -5.43 18.55 -26.70
N PHE A 900 -5.29 19.35 -25.65
CA PHE A 900 -4.01 19.99 -25.31
C PHE A 900 -3.10 19.14 -24.44
N TYR A 901 -3.66 18.24 -23.64
CA TYR A 901 -2.88 17.41 -22.71
C TYR A 901 -2.94 15.92 -23.03
N GLY A 902 -3.88 15.49 -23.89
CA GLY A 902 -4.05 14.08 -24.20
C GLY A 902 -4.69 13.26 -23.08
N PHE A 903 -5.24 13.93 -22.07
CA PHE A 903 -5.92 13.30 -20.95
C PHE A 903 -7.38 12.95 -21.30
N ASP A 904 -7.92 11.94 -20.64
CA ASP A 904 -9.29 11.47 -20.73
C ASP A 904 -9.77 11.27 -22.17
N LYS A 905 -8.97 10.62 -23.01
CA LYS A 905 -9.33 10.36 -24.42
C LYS A 905 -10.65 9.60 -24.58
N GLU A 906 -10.99 8.74 -23.62
CA GLU A 906 -12.26 8.03 -23.54
C GLU A 906 -13.22 8.62 -22.48
N GLY A 907 -12.86 9.76 -21.88
CA GLY A 907 -13.68 10.43 -20.87
C GLY A 907 -14.96 11.00 -21.45
N GLN A 908 -15.96 11.18 -20.59
CA GLN A 908 -17.33 11.51 -20.98
C GLN A 908 -17.96 12.55 -20.04
N GLU A 909 -18.90 13.35 -20.57
CA GLU A 909 -19.70 14.30 -19.79
C GLU A 909 -21.15 13.82 -19.66
N GLY A 910 -21.66 13.84 -18.42
CA GLY A 910 -23.02 13.44 -18.09
C GLY A 910 -23.84 14.58 -17.49
N PHE A 911 -25.15 14.50 -17.66
CA PHE A 911 -26.11 15.38 -17.00
C PHE A 911 -27.33 14.58 -16.57
N PHE A 912 -27.18 13.80 -15.51
CA PHE A 912 -28.24 13.00 -14.88
C PHE A 912 -28.13 13.13 -13.36
N THR A 913 -29.13 12.68 -12.61
CA THR A 913 -29.19 12.87 -11.16
C THR A 913 -28.68 11.64 -10.43
N VAL A 914 -27.87 11.87 -9.39
CA VAL A 914 -27.46 10.85 -8.43
C VAL A 914 -27.98 11.25 -7.06
N GLU A 915 -28.67 10.32 -6.39
CA GLU A 915 -29.17 10.47 -5.04
C GLU A 915 -28.52 9.42 -4.15
N VAL A 916 -27.94 9.83 -3.03
CA VAL A 916 -27.40 8.94 -2.01
C VAL A 916 -28.13 9.22 -0.70
N ASP A 917 -28.70 8.17 -0.13
CA ASP A 917 -29.26 8.14 1.22
C ASP A 917 -28.17 7.58 2.15
N THR A 918 -27.49 8.47 2.88
CA THR A 918 -26.33 8.11 3.71
C THR A 918 -26.73 7.38 4.99
N GLU A 919 -27.98 7.49 5.43
CA GLU A 919 -28.50 6.76 6.59
C GLU A 919 -28.88 5.32 6.22
N LYS A 920 -29.52 5.12 5.05
CA LYS A 920 -29.84 3.78 4.55
C LYS A 920 -28.70 3.11 3.80
N LEU A 921 -27.64 3.85 3.47
CA LEU A 921 -26.51 3.40 2.66
C LEU A 921 -26.98 2.88 1.28
N THR A 922 -27.78 3.69 0.58
CA THR A 922 -28.29 3.35 -0.76
C THR A 922 -28.03 4.48 -1.75
N LEU A 923 -27.82 4.13 -3.02
CA LEU A 923 -27.70 5.08 -4.14
C LEU A 923 -28.74 4.78 -5.23
N GLU A 924 -29.31 5.83 -5.83
CA GLU A 924 -30.18 5.75 -7.00
C GLU A 924 -29.68 6.70 -8.11
N LEU A 925 -29.65 6.21 -9.35
CA LEU A 925 -29.38 7.00 -10.55
C LEU A 925 -30.70 7.31 -11.26
N LYS A 926 -30.93 8.58 -11.61
CA LYS A 926 -32.12 9.02 -12.34
C LYS A 926 -31.72 9.76 -13.60
N LYS A 927 -32.41 9.48 -14.71
CA LYS A 927 -32.25 10.22 -15.96
C LYS A 927 -32.46 11.73 -15.78
N ALA A 928 -31.93 12.52 -16.70
CA ALA A 928 -32.14 13.95 -16.72
C ALA A 928 -33.62 14.31 -16.92
N ASP A 929 -34.13 15.27 -16.16
CA ASP A 929 -35.43 15.90 -16.42
C ASP A 929 -35.38 16.86 -17.63
N GLY A 930 -34.18 17.35 -17.98
CA GLY A 930 -33.91 18.24 -19.09
C GLY A 930 -32.41 18.55 -19.20
N LEU A 931 -32.01 19.20 -20.29
CA LEU A 931 -30.64 19.70 -20.47
C LEU A 931 -30.39 20.96 -19.63
N PRO A 932 -29.15 21.26 -19.24
CA PRO A 932 -28.83 22.48 -18.49
C PRO A 932 -29.16 23.74 -19.32
N GLU A 933 -29.69 24.78 -18.67
CA GLU A 933 -29.84 26.09 -19.31
C GLU A 933 -28.46 26.71 -19.61
N MET A 934 -28.31 27.30 -20.82
CA MET A 934 -27.04 27.77 -21.42
C MET A 934 -26.18 28.75 -20.59
N ARG A 935 -26.57 29.18 -19.38
CA ARG A 935 -25.89 30.22 -18.62
C ARG A 935 -24.96 29.73 -17.50
N HIS A 936 -25.01 28.45 -17.12
CA HIS A 936 -24.27 27.96 -15.96
C HIS A 936 -23.38 26.72 -16.20
N HIS A 937 -23.58 25.97 -17.30
CA HIS A 937 -22.80 24.77 -17.59
C HIS A 937 -22.47 24.64 -19.09
N GLY A 938 -21.45 25.38 -19.54
CA GLY A 938 -20.83 25.15 -20.85
C GLY A 938 -21.26 26.07 -22.00
N THR A 939 -20.74 25.79 -23.19
CA THR A 939 -20.88 26.63 -24.40
C THR A 939 -22.17 26.35 -25.18
N GLY A 940 -22.99 25.41 -24.71
CA GLY A 940 -24.17 24.91 -25.44
C GLY A 940 -23.84 23.93 -26.57
N ARG A 941 -22.57 23.54 -26.72
CA ARG A 941 -22.08 22.58 -27.72
C ARG A 941 -21.74 21.20 -27.15
N GLN A 942 -21.78 21.05 -25.82
CA GLN A 942 -21.49 19.77 -25.17
C GLN A 942 -22.57 18.72 -25.48
N ASN A 943 -22.12 17.49 -25.73
CA ASN A 943 -22.99 16.35 -25.94
C ASN A 943 -23.16 15.56 -24.63
N TYR A 944 -24.02 16.06 -23.74
CA TYR A 944 -24.23 15.43 -22.43
C TYR A 944 -24.98 14.10 -22.53
N ILE A 945 -24.47 13.11 -21.82
CA ILE A 945 -25.17 11.84 -21.58
C ILE A 945 -26.26 12.07 -20.52
N THR A 946 -27.53 11.91 -20.89
CA THR A 946 -28.67 12.20 -20.01
C THR A 946 -29.29 10.96 -19.36
N GLU A 947 -28.90 9.77 -19.81
CA GLU A 947 -29.33 8.47 -19.28
C GLU A 947 -28.08 7.69 -18.82
N PRO A 948 -27.99 7.31 -17.53
CA PRO A 948 -26.87 6.54 -16.98
C PRO A 948 -26.46 5.33 -17.81
N GLU A 949 -27.42 4.56 -18.33
CA GLU A 949 -27.18 3.37 -19.16
C GLU A 949 -26.53 3.63 -20.52
N LYS A 950 -26.45 4.91 -20.96
CA LYS A 950 -25.78 5.31 -22.20
C LYS A 950 -24.32 5.69 -22.01
N VAL A 951 -23.81 5.65 -20.78
CA VAL A 951 -22.37 5.83 -20.52
C VAL A 951 -21.59 4.71 -21.21
N LEU A 952 -20.65 5.08 -22.08
CA LEU A 952 -19.85 4.12 -22.82
C LEU A 952 -18.79 3.49 -21.91
N PRO A 953 -18.51 2.18 -22.04
CA PRO A 953 -17.39 1.57 -21.35
C PRO A 953 -16.05 2.16 -21.79
N VAL A 954 -15.13 2.36 -20.85
CA VAL A 954 -13.76 2.82 -21.03
C VAL A 954 -12.76 1.68 -20.76
N LYS A 955 -11.52 1.81 -21.19
CA LYS A 955 -10.46 0.83 -20.93
C LYS A 955 -10.27 0.61 -19.42
N ALA A 956 -10.26 -0.65 -19.00
CA ALA A 956 -10.06 -1.00 -17.60
C ALA A 956 -8.62 -0.68 -17.13
N SER A 957 -8.49 -0.24 -15.88
CA SER A 957 -7.16 -0.05 -15.26
C SER A 957 -6.45 -1.40 -15.12
N MET A 958 -5.13 -1.37 -15.29
CA MET A 958 -4.27 -2.54 -15.10
C MET A 958 -3.98 -2.84 -13.63
N GLU A 959 -4.22 -1.86 -12.77
CA GLU A 959 -3.81 -1.87 -11.35
C GLU A 959 -4.84 -2.56 -10.46
N THR A 960 -6.12 -2.55 -10.86
CA THR A 960 -7.19 -3.24 -10.15
C THR A 960 -8.24 -3.73 -11.15
N ALA A 961 -8.61 -5.01 -11.01
CA ALA A 961 -9.69 -5.63 -11.77
C ALA A 961 -11.02 -5.59 -11.00
N ASP A 962 -11.02 -5.04 -9.80
CA ASP A 962 -12.14 -5.15 -8.87
C ASP A 962 -13.17 -4.04 -9.10
N ALA A 963 -14.42 -4.31 -8.71
CA ALA A 963 -15.47 -3.32 -8.52
C ALA A 963 -15.98 -3.36 -7.07
N PHE A 964 -16.82 -2.38 -6.72
CA PHE A 964 -17.45 -2.24 -5.41
C PHE A 964 -18.62 -3.20 -5.19
N ASP A 965 -19.31 -3.59 -6.27
CA ASP A 965 -20.47 -4.49 -6.25
C ASP A 965 -20.22 -5.88 -6.83
N GLY A 966 -18.97 -6.22 -7.16
CA GLY A 966 -18.58 -7.54 -7.64
C GLY A 966 -17.29 -7.50 -8.46
N ASP A 967 -17.06 -8.52 -9.27
CA ASP A 967 -15.93 -8.59 -10.18
C ASP A 967 -16.24 -7.86 -11.50
N ALA A 968 -15.53 -6.77 -11.77
CA ALA A 968 -15.53 -6.11 -13.07
C ALA A 968 -14.39 -6.67 -13.93
N CYS A 969 -14.47 -7.95 -14.27
CA CYS A 969 -13.48 -8.60 -15.13
C CYS A 969 -13.77 -8.30 -16.61
N GLY A 970 -12.90 -7.48 -17.21
CA GLY A 970 -12.92 -7.22 -18.65
C GLY A 970 -11.88 -6.20 -19.07
N GLU A 971 -11.57 -6.13 -20.37
CA GLU A 971 -10.68 -5.09 -20.90
C GLU A 971 -11.31 -3.69 -20.89
N ARG A 972 -12.64 -3.62 -20.73
CA ARG A 972 -13.41 -2.38 -20.65
C ARG A 972 -14.43 -2.44 -19.52
N ARG A 973 -14.73 -1.29 -18.91
CA ARG A 973 -15.69 -1.13 -17.81
C ARG A 973 -16.38 0.23 -17.87
N VAL A 974 -17.53 0.40 -17.22
CA VAL A 974 -18.08 1.75 -17.00
C VAL A 974 -17.20 2.52 -15.99
N PRO A 975 -17.05 3.85 -16.15
CA PRO A 975 -16.38 4.66 -15.14
C PRO A 975 -17.12 4.63 -13.80
N GLY A 976 -16.36 4.59 -12.72
CA GLY A 976 -16.83 4.50 -11.35
C GLY A 976 -16.69 3.10 -10.75
N PRO A 977 -17.19 2.93 -9.53
CA PRO A 977 -16.98 1.73 -8.72
C PRO A 977 -17.96 0.60 -9.08
N PHE A 978 -18.98 0.87 -9.90
CA PHE A 978 -20.05 -0.07 -10.22
C PHE A 978 -19.75 -0.84 -11.51
N ALA A 979 -20.24 -2.08 -11.60
CA ALA A 979 -20.13 -2.88 -12.82
C ALA A 979 -20.99 -2.32 -13.98
N VAL A 980 -22.14 -1.73 -13.67
CA VAL A 980 -23.08 -1.12 -14.63
C VAL A 980 -23.74 0.12 -14.03
N LEU A 981 -24.21 1.03 -14.89
CA LEU A 981 -25.00 2.20 -14.52
C LEU A 981 -26.40 2.08 -15.14
N GLU A 982 -27.43 2.06 -14.30
CA GLU A 982 -28.82 1.80 -14.68
C GLU A 982 -29.77 2.77 -13.98
N THR A 983 -30.66 3.41 -14.75
CA THR A 983 -31.72 4.29 -14.21
C THR A 983 -32.70 3.53 -13.31
N GLY A 984 -33.01 4.09 -12.14
CA GLY A 984 -34.00 3.56 -11.19
C GLY A 984 -33.54 2.33 -10.39
N ARG A 985 -32.31 1.84 -10.63
CA ARG A 985 -31.71 0.80 -9.81
C ARG A 985 -31.27 1.39 -8.47
N ILE A 986 -31.60 0.68 -7.39
CA ILE A 986 -31.10 0.95 -6.04
C ILE A 986 -29.82 0.14 -5.84
N TYR A 987 -28.71 0.83 -5.65
CA TYR A 987 -27.41 0.23 -5.32
C TYR A 987 -27.28 0.20 -3.80
N GLU A 988 -27.13 -1.00 -3.23
CA GLU A 988 -26.76 -1.16 -1.83
C GLU A 988 -25.29 -0.76 -1.66
N LEU A 989 -25.03 0.16 -0.73
CA LEU A 989 -23.70 0.71 -0.54
C LEU A 989 -22.94 0.10 0.64
N ASP A 990 -23.60 -0.51 1.62
CA ASP A 990 -22.88 -1.08 2.79
C ASP A 990 -21.89 -2.17 2.34
N PRO A 991 -20.57 -1.87 2.33
CA PRO A 991 -19.58 -2.77 1.76
C PRO A 991 -19.40 -4.03 2.62
N ARG A 992 -19.81 -3.99 3.88
CA ARG A 992 -19.64 -5.06 4.88
C ARG A 992 -20.64 -6.21 4.68
N LYS A 993 -21.73 -5.95 3.95
CA LYS A 993 -22.76 -6.97 3.64
C LYS A 993 -22.36 -7.90 2.50
N ARG A 994 -21.27 -7.60 1.79
CA ARG A 994 -20.76 -8.38 0.65
C ARG A 994 -19.52 -9.14 1.12
N LYS A 995 -19.66 -10.46 1.27
CA LYS A 995 -18.57 -11.36 1.66
C LYS A 995 -17.77 -11.82 0.47
#